data_AF-A0A077ZLM8-F1
#
_entry.id   AF-A0A077ZLM8-F1
#
_cell.length_a   1.000
_cell.length_b   1.000
_cell.length_c   1.000
_cell.angle_alpha   90.00
_cell.angle_beta   90.00
_cell.angle_gamma   90.00
#
_symmetry.space_group_name_H-M   'P 1'
#
loop_
_entity.id
_entity.type
_entity.pdbx_description
1 polymer ?
#
loop_
_entity_poly.entity_id
_entity_poly.type
_entity_poly.pdbx_seq_one_letter_code
_entity_poly.pdbx_strand_id
1 'polypeptide(L)'
;MTKTINNSSGEFVIDSKGTYLAGKHEIEVWAVNSEYGITTEKIRTSYIKKGNTPAIAIGKDAPVSATQYSTIQVPYYFYLPDNEIGSQVAIEIKVLYNNNTEELVLTDQLCIVDDNHTSGETPLKATVPLDLNDYAPKISVVIFIGDVSATHDVIIKGAGVTLQPVSECKVYYSMKGKTNSDKGIENLESYYEGVRTSYLERSANFKLNAYNGFLDGKGMTIGAGKSVTLKDWQPFAENFGVSGSKKGRTIEIEFETGICSDENAVIVDCMDDTTGFRIYANKIEVKCSTDRVITYYPETKRIKFSLSIDGTTTHTVNNLGGGDATEKDVNLVYLCINGVCVRMFDYSNANWKQGTPKDIVIGSAMAKVILYSIRGYEKSINPYQALDNFAYDTPDVNDVYDSNGIFDHYGKINLAKRNDILNSSGNIHNPDEIISYEKVKKALPQSPIIVWNIDNLPYNKNNDNVPINGTTFENPLWNKATDGWAQAPFTVGAHMFNADGTSSNGYPLPYKNFAEIFETGNGESVNITVGLVGETENHTLYSITIGVETGEKEMVHKVNFASSEGIVNIHAMNMYQQILLACAKSNESLYTAYQKEQADLGKAVTYRKSLSGFPEIGFRRTSTSGTAAPTFLSIYNFINNKYSASFLGFPVKDYMKAQIWEIDENVNMFNQEAGDYSVVGDSLQKSVLTGIPLYYARVPKKSPTNKANKLGVAKKTTDNIDATNQELAVIKRFHNWVVSTNVLLAERYKREHGDYATLPAPVVYNGTTYEKDNPAYRRAKFTVEASTYLRLDSAIFYFNFCQWIIGMDSMDKNMSLAFDTITWNEE
;
A
#
# COMPACT_ATOMS: atom_id res chain seq x y z
N MET A 1 28.91 16.36 -44.30
CA MET A 1 29.55 15.09 -44.69
C MET A 1 28.45 14.06 -44.82
N THR A 2 28.46 13.22 -45.84
CA THR A 2 27.45 12.16 -46.03
C THR A 2 28.17 10.84 -46.21
N LYS A 3 27.70 9.79 -45.53
CA LYS A 3 28.21 8.41 -45.68
C LYS A 3 27.01 7.48 -45.79
N THR A 4 27.05 6.61 -46.79
CA THR A 4 26.06 5.54 -46.94
C THR A 4 26.55 4.31 -46.18
N ILE A 5 25.69 3.75 -45.34
CA ILE A 5 25.91 2.50 -44.60
C ILE A 5 24.77 1.53 -44.93
N ASN A 6 25.08 0.24 -45.03
CA ASN A 6 24.10 -0.83 -45.24
C ASN A 6 24.39 -1.93 -44.21
N ASN A 7 23.47 -2.19 -43.27
CA ASN A 7 23.60 -3.21 -42.22
C ASN A 7 24.99 -3.23 -41.54
N SER A 8 25.58 -2.06 -41.32
CA SER A 8 26.95 -1.87 -40.83
C SER A 8 27.09 -0.58 -40.02
N SER A 9 28.15 -0.50 -39.21
CA SER A 9 28.56 0.74 -38.56
C SER A 9 29.44 1.58 -39.49
N GLY A 10 29.36 2.90 -39.36
CA GLY A 10 30.18 3.83 -40.12
C GLY A 10 30.81 4.89 -39.22
N GLU A 11 32.13 5.05 -39.34
CA GLU A 11 32.85 6.16 -38.70
C GLU A 11 32.92 7.39 -39.62
N PHE A 12 32.82 8.57 -39.04
CA PHE A 12 33.11 9.85 -39.69
C PHE A 12 34.34 10.47 -39.05
N VAL A 13 35.34 10.82 -39.86
CA VAL A 13 36.45 11.66 -39.39
C VAL A 13 36.00 13.11 -39.49
N ILE A 14 35.75 13.73 -38.35
CA ILE A 14 35.40 15.14 -38.27
C ILE A 14 36.66 15.97 -38.54
N ASP A 15 36.54 16.98 -39.39
CA ASP A 15 37.64 17.85 -39.79
C ASP A 15 38.86 17.12 -40.37
N SER A 16 38.63 16.16 -41.28
CA SER A 16 39.71 15.40 -41.93
C SER A 16 40.78 16.24 -42.65
N LYS A 17 40.46 17.49 -42.99
CA LYS A 17 41.40 18.46 -43.60
C LYS A 17 42.07 19.39 -42.59
N GLY A 18 41.76 19.28 -41.29
CA GLY A 18 42.30 20.14 -40.25
C GLY A 18 41.88 21.61 -40.34
N THR A 19 40.82 21.91 -41.09
CA THR A 19 40.34 23.27 -41.45
C THR A 19 39.52 23.97 -40.39
N TYR A 20 38.93 23.26 -39.43
CA TYR A 20 38.06 23.88 -38.43
C TYR A 20 38.90 24.67 -37.42
N LEU A 21 38.36 25.75 -36.87
CA LEU A 21 39.08 26.53 -35.85
C LEU A 21 39.24 25.73 -34.55
N ALA A 22 40.23 26.04 -33.72
CA ALA A 22 40.29 25.50 -32.37
C ALA A 22 39.09 25.98 -31.52
N GLY A 23 38.70 25.20 -30.52
CA GLY A 23 37.59 25.53 -29.61
C GLY A 23 36.35 24.64 -29.79
N LYS A 24 35.23 25.07 -29.22
CA LYS A 24 33.95 24.34 -29.22
C LYS A 24 33.35 24.29 -30.63
N HIS A 25 32.87 23.11 -31.02
CA HIS A 25 32.05 22.89 -32.22
C HIS A 25 30.80 22.09 -31.87
N GLU A 26 29.75 22.27 -32.66
CA GLU A 26 28.52 21.50 -32.58
C GLU A 26 28.39 20.57 -33.79
N ILE A 27 27.87 19.38 -33.56
CA ILE A 27 27.64 18.37 -34.58
C ILE A 27 26.17 17.95 -34.52
N GLU A 28 25.50 18.01 -35.65
CA GLU A 28 24.22 17.34 -35.88
C GLU A 28 24.45 16.09 -36.74
N VAL A 29 23.91 14.95 -36.31
CA VAL A 29 23.93 13.71 -37.08
C VAL A 29 22.50 13.22 -37.27
N TRP A 30 22.14 12.86 -38.50
CA TRP A 30 20.86 12.23 -38.83
C TRP A 30 21.09 11.20 -39.95
N ALA A 31 20.21 10.21 -40.03
CA ALA A 31 20.20 9.25 -41.11
C ALA A 31 19.01 9.48 -42.03
N VAL A 32 19.22 9.25 -43.33
CA VAL A 32 18.17 9.28 -44.35
C VAL A 32 18.18 7.94 -45.06
N ASN A 33 17.05 7.24 -45.03
CA ASN A 33 16.81 6.10 -45.90
C ASN A 33 16.20 6.62 -47.21
N SER A 34 17.01 6.68 -48.26
CA SER A 34 16.58 7.20 -49.57
C SER A 34 15.58 6.30 -50.30
N GLU A 35 15.54 5.00 -50.00
CA GLU A 35 14.60 4.05 -50.62
C GLU A 35 13.18 4.27 -50.12
N TYR A 36 13.00 4.52 -48.81
CA TYR A 36 11.69 4.70 -48.18
C TYR A 36 11.35 6.17 -47.87
N GLY A 37 12.25 7.11 -48.13
CA GLY A 37 12.06 8.54 -47.81
C GLY A 37 11.99 8.84 -46.31
N ILE A 38 12.56 7.99 -45.46
CA ILE A 38 12.51 8.12 -43.99
C ILE A 38 13.74 8.88 -43.51
N THR A 39 13.55 9.85 -42.62
CA THR A 39 14.65 10.59 -41.96
C THR A 39 14.54 10.42 -40.44
N THR A 40 15.66 10.14 -39.77
CA THR A 40 15.70 10.07 -38.31
C THR A 40 15.61 11.46 -37.69
N GLU A 41 15.29 11.53 -36.40
CA GLU A 41 15.56 12.74 -35.62
C GLU A 41 17.06 13.08 -35.66
N LYS A 42 17.36 14.38 -35.56
CA LYS A 42 18.73 14.87 -35.50
C LYS A 42 19.27 14.68 -34.08
N ILE A 43 20.39 13.98 -33.97
CA ILE A 43 21.17 13.88 -32.74
C ILE A 43 22.13 15.06 -32.71
N ARG A 44 22.07 15.86 -31.64
CA ARG A 44 22.98 16.98 -31.41
C ARG A 44 24.00 16.63 -30.34
N THR A 45 25.26 16.93 -30.60
CA THR A 45 26.32 16.90 -29.60
C THR A 45 27.31 18.02 -29.87
N SER A 46 28.21 18.26 -28.94
CA SER A 46 29.37 19.12 -29.16
C SER A 46 30.67 18.32 -29.08
N TYR A 47 31.78 18.95 -29.46
CA TYR A 47 33.15 18.52 -29.16
C TYR A 47 34.06 19.75 -29.08
N ILE A 48 35.27 19.59 -28.54
CA ILE A 48 36.28 20.64 -28.53
C ILE A 48 37.44 20.22 -29.43
N LYS A 49 37.75 21.03 -30.45
CA LYS A 49 38.96 20.87 -31.24
C LYS A 49 40.14 21.47 -30.47
N LYS A 50 41.14 20.64 -30.18
CA LYS A 50 42.39 21.05 -29.49
C LYS A 50 43.09 22.21 -30.22
N GLY A 51 43.63 23.15 -29.47
CA GLY A 51 44.43 24.28 -29.94
C GLY A 51 44.90 25.18 -28.79
N ASN A 52 45.09 26.48 -29.03
CA ASN A 52 45.48 27.45 -28.00
C ASN A 52 44.29 28.22 -27.40
N THR A 53 43.06 27.77 -27.64
CA THR A 53 41.85 28.46 -27.21
C THR A 53 41.16 27.64 -26.12
N PRO A 54 41.02 28.17 -24.88
CA PRO A 54 40.24 27.50 -23.85
C PRO A 54 38.76 27.47 -24.24
N ALA A 55 38.07 26.37 -23.94
CA ALA A 55 36.69 26.17 -24.34
C ALA A 55 35.93 25.28 -23.35
N ILE A 56 34.62 25.54 -23.22
CA ILE A 56 33.67 24.69 -22.50
C ILE A 56 32.61 24.22 -23.51
N ALA A 57 32.23 22.96 -23.43
CA ALA A 57 31.26 22.34 -24.32
C ALA A 57 30.18 21.59 -23.53
N ILE A 58 28.92 21.70 -24.00
CA ILE A 58 27.75 21.07 -23.38
C ILE A 58 27.55 19.67 -23.97
N GLY A 59 27.46 18.66 -23.12
CA GLY A 59 27.33 17.25 -23.51
C GLY A 59 25.98 16.89 -24.12
N LYS A 60 25.95 15.76 -24.84
CA LYS A 60 24.83 15.27 -25.66
C LYS A 60 23.51 15.02 -24.91
N ASP A 61 23.55 14.86 -23.59
CA ASP A 61 22.40 14.51 -22.75
C ASP A 61 21.83 15.72 -21.96
N ALA A 62 22.24 16.94 -22.32
CA ALA A 62 21.72 18.15 -21.69
C ALA A 62 20.23 18.36 -22.03
N PRO A 63 19.33 18.47 -21.03
CA PRO A 63 17.91 18.60 -21.29
C PRO A 63 17.59 19.97 -21.90
N VAL A 64 16.82 19.99 -22.98
CA VAL A 64 16.30 21.24 -23.59
C VAL A 64 14.94 21.67 -23.01
N SER A 65 14.29 20.78 -22.28
CA SER A 65 13.08 21.08 -21.51
C SER A 65 13.03 20.26 -20.23
N ALA A 66 12.40 20.80 -19.20
CA ALA A 66 12.22 20.13 -17.93
C ALA A 66 10.92 20.57 -17.25
N THR A 67 10.39 19.74 -16.35
CA THR A 67 9.24 20.10 -15.53
C THR A 67 9.71 20.86 -14.29
N GLN A 68 8.96 21.88 -13.88
CA GLN A 68 9.16 22.58 -12.62
C GLN A 68 9.30 21.60 -11.44
N TYR A 69 10.15 21.94 -10.47
CA TYR A 69 10.56 21.11 -9.32
C TYR A 69 11.41 19.87 -9.63
N SER A 70 11.73 19.61 -10.90
CA SER A 70 12.71 18.57 -11.26
C SER A 70 14.14 19.02 -10.94
N THR A 71 15.06 18.06 -10.88
CA THR A 71 16.50 18.33 -10.83
C THR A 71 17.09 17.93 -12.17
N ILE A 72 17.64 18.90 -12.90
CA ILE A 72 18.26 18.65 -14.21
C ILE A 72 19.77 18.48 -14.07
N GLN A 73 20.39 17.72 -14.97
CA GLN A 73 21.83 17.61 -15.11
C GLN A 73 22.24 18.12 -16.49
N VAL A 74 23.04 19.18 -16.53
CA VAL A 74 23.66 19.67 -17.76
C VAL A 74 25.09 19.13 -17.81
N PRO A 75 25.37 18.07 -18.58
CA PRO A 75 26.72 17.56 -18.74
C PRO A 75 27.58 18.60 -19.46
N TYR A 76 28.83 18.74 -19.03
CA TYR A 76 29.80 19.60 -19.68
C TYR A 76 31.22 19.05 -19.54
N TYR A 77 32.11 19.53 -20.41
CA TYR A 77 33.53 19.23 -20.36
C TYR A 77 34.28 20.43 -20.94
N PHE A 78 35.55 20.55 -20.58
CA PHE A 78 36.37 21.70 -20.94
C PHE A 78 37.73 21.28 -21.49
N TYR A 79 38.39 22.23 -22.15
CA TYR A 79 39.79 22.17 -22.52
C TYR A 79 40.43 23.52 -22.17
N LEU A 80 41.53 23.47 -21.41
CA LEU A 80 42.21 24.64 -20.85
C LEU A 80 43.71 24.56 -21.17
N PRO A 81 44.12 24.97 -22.39
CA PRO A 81 45.48 24.74 -22.90
C PRO A 81 46.59 25.35 -22.04
N ASP A 82 46.30 26.49 -21.38
CA ASP A 82 47.29 27.25 -20.63
C ASP A 82 47.33 26.87 -19.13
N ASN A 83 46.39 26.06 -18.65
CA ASN A 83 46.37 25.60 -17.27
C ASN A 83 47.35 24.43 -17.05
N GLU A 84 48.09 24.46 -15.93
CA GLU A 84 49.02 23.38 -15.58
C GLU A 84 48.27 22.06 -15.35
N ILE A 85 48.80 20.97 -15.90
CA ILE A 85 48.32 19.62 -15.62
C ILE A 85 48.41 19.35 -14.12
N GLY A 86 47.35 18.81 -13.52
CA GLY A 86 47.26 18.58 -12.08
C GLY A 86 46.85 19.81 -11.26
N SER A 87 46.70 20.99 -11.88
CA SER A 87 46.12 22.16 -11.20
C SER A 87 44.63 21.95 -10.94
N GLN A 88 44.13 22.51 -9.82
CA GLN A 88 42.72 22.53 -9.51
C GLN A 88 42.08 23.80 -10.05
N VAL A 89 41.02 23.64 -10.83
CA VAL A 89 40.21 24.75 -11.35
C VAL A 89 38.85 24.78 -10.64
N ALA A 90 38.37 25.99 -10.39
CA ALA A 90 37.00 26.23 -9.92
C ALA A 90 36.08 26.47 -11.11
N ILE A 91 34.91 25.85 -11.09
CA ILE A 91 33.87 26.00 -12.08
C ILE A 91 32.69 26.68 -11.40
N GLU A 92 32.41 27.92 -11.77
CA GLU A 92 31.25 28.66 -11.28
C GLU A 92 30.04 28.32 -12.18
N ILE A 93 28.88 28.07 -11.55
CA ILE A 93 27.65 27.73 -12.25
C ILE A 93 26.57 28.73 -11.83
N LYS A 94 25.93 29.37 -12.81
CA LYS A 94 24.82 30.29 -12.59
C LYS A 94 23.57 29.83 -13.33
N VAL A 95 22.42 30.17 -12.79
CA VAL A 95 21.12 30.02 -13.44
C VAL A 95 20.55 31.41 -13.65
N LEU A 96 20.33 31.78 -14.91
CA LEU A 96 19.65 33.01 -15.29
C LEU A 96 18.16 32.70 -15.54
N TYR A 97 17.27 33.53 -15.01
CA TYR A 97 15.82 33.38 -15.13
C TYR A 97 15.14 34.75 -15.23
N ASN A 98 13.81 34.78 -15.35
CA ASN A 98 13.05 36.01 -15.60
C ASN A 98 13.60 36.82 -16.79
N ASN A 99 13.70 36.20 -17.98
CA ASN A 99 14.33 36.79 -19.17
C ASN A 99 15.79 37.24 -18.93
N ASN A 100 16.54 36.48 -18.14
CA ASN A 100 17.93 36.74 -17.76
C ASN A 100 18.14 38.02 -16.94
N THR A 101 17.10 38.50 -16.26
CA THR A 101 17.20 39.68 -15.37
C THR A 101 17.57 39.31 -13.94
N GLU A 102 17.37 38.05 -13.56
CA GLU A 102 17.73 37.52 -12.25
C GLU A 102 18.71 36.36 -12.39
N GLU A 103 19.61 36.22 -11.41
CA GLU A 103 20.60 35.16 -11.36
C GLU A 103 20.58 34.43 -10.02
N LEU A 104 20.83 33.12 -10.07
CA LEU A 104 21.14 32.29 -8.91
C LEU A 104 22.51 31.67 -9.12
N VAL A 105 23.46 31.97 -8.24
CA VAL A 105 24.78 31.33 -8.22
C VAL A 105 24.69 30.02 -7.44
N LEU A 106 25.07 28.92 -8.07
CA LEU A 106 25.16 27.60 -7.45
C LEU A 106 26.53 27.41 -6.80
N THR A 107 26.67 26.35 -6.00
CA THR A 107 27.97 26.00 -5.42
C THR A 107 28.98 25.68 -6.52
N ASP A 108 30.15 26.32 -6.47
CA ASP A 108 31.27 26.02 -7.37
C ASP A 108 31.58 24.53 -7.40
N GLN A 109 31.98 24.01 -8.55
CA GLN A 109 32.62 22.70 -8.65
C GLN A 109 34.13 22.85 -8.69
N LEU A 110 34.86 21.84 -8.23
CA LEU A 110 36.31 21.74 -8.29
C LEU A 110 36.70 20.56 -9.20
N CYS A 111 37.62 20.79 -10.13
CA CYS A 111 38.13 19.75 -11.01
C CYS A 111 39.65 19.84 -11.13
N ILE A 112 40.33 18.70 -11.19
CA ILE A 112 41.76 18.64 -11.50
C ILE A 112 41.92 18.52 -13.00
N VAL A 113 42.73 19.39 -13.60
CA VAL A 113 43.05 19.35 -15.03
C VAL A 113 43.86 18.09 -15.34
N ASP A 114 43.38 17.27 -16.27
CA ASP A 114 44.02 16.00 -16.65
C ASP A 114 45.27 16.20 -17.53
N ASP A 115 45.88 15.08 -17.94
CA ASP A 115 47.08 15.04 -18.79
C ASP A 115 46.88 15.57 -20.22
N ASN A 116 45.63 15.77 -20.65
CA ASN A 116 45.24 16.32 -21.94
C ASN A 116 44.76 17.77 -21.86
N HIS A 117 44.90 18.42 -20.69
CA HIS A 117 44.35 19.74 -20.38
C HIS A 117 42.81 19.79 -20.40
N THR A 118 42.14 18.69 -20.07
CA THR A 118 40.68 18.56 -20.06
C THR A 118 40.13 18.25 -18.67
N SER A 119 38.80 18.15 -18.57
CA SER A 119 38.09 17.68 -17.38
C SER A 119 38.15 16.16 -17.16
N GLY A 120 38.80 15.40 -18.05
CA GLY A 120 38.79 13.93 -18.06
C GLY A 120 37.74 13.34 -19.00
N GLU A 121 37.76 12.01 -19.13
CA GLU A 121 36.89 11.25 -20.04
C GLU A 121 35.40 11.27 -19.64
N THR A 122 35.11 11.47 -18.36
CA THR A 122 33.74 11.54 -17.85
C THR A 122 33.29 13.00 -17.78
N PRO A 123 32.21 13.40 -18.46
CA PRO A 123 31.68 14.75 -18.36
C PRO A 123 31.33 15.11 -16.92
N LEU A 124 31.69 16.32 -16.52
CA LEU A 124 31.16 16.95 -15.30
C LEU A 124 29.69 17.27 -15.50
N LYS A 125 28.97 17.52 -14.41
CA LYS A 125 27.51 17.75 -14.44
C LYS A 125 27.14 18.95 -13.59
N ALA A 126 26.66 20.00 -14.25
CA ALA A 126 25.99 21.10 -13.59
C ALA A 126 24.58 20.63 -13.21
N THR A 127 24.34 20.41 -11.92
CA THR A 127 23.06 19.89 -11.43
C THR A 127 22.23 21.04 -10.89
N VAL A 128 21.03 21.24 -11.44
CA VAL A 128 20.18 22.42 -11.16
C VAL A 128 18.81 21.99 -10.63
N PRO A 129 18.51 22.23 -9.35
CA PRO A 129 17.16 22.08 -8.80
C PRO A 129 16.22 23.19 -9.29
N LEU A 130 15.13 22.83 -9.96
CA LEU A 130 14.14 23.76 -10.51
C LEU A 130 13.06 24.13 -9.50
N ASP A 131 13.45 24.43 -8.26
CA ASP A 131 12.53 24.60 -7.14
C ASP A 131 11.85 25.99 -7.08
N LEU A 132 12.34 27.00 -7.80
CA LEU A 132 11.74 28.34 -7.82
C LEU A 132 10.52 28.42 -8.75
N ASN A 133 9.50 29.17 -8.31
CA ASN A 133 8.30 29.39 -9.11
C ASN A 133 8.59 30.22 -10.38
N ASP A 134 9.56 31.13 -10.30
CA ASP A 134 9.86 32.12 -11.34
C ASP A 134 10.76 31.59 -12.47
N TYR A 135 11.10 30.30 -12.45
CA TYR A 135 11.87 29.66 -13.54
C TYR A 135 11.07 29.48 -14.83
N ALA A 136 9.74 29.57 -14.78
CA ALA A 136 8.91 29.52 -15.98
C ALA A 136 8.97 30.85 -16.76
N PRO A 137 8.95 30.84 -18.11
CA PRO A 137 8.86 29.67 -18.98
C PRO A 137 10.22 29.07 -19.37
N LYS A 138 11.34 29.68 -18.97
CA LYS A 138 12.69 29.31 -19.41
C LYS A 138 13.75 29.75 -18.40
N ILE A 139 14.81 28.95 -18.28
CA ILE A 139 16.08 29.34 -17.65
C ILE A 139 17.26 29.18 -18.63
N SER A 140 18.39 29.81 -18.29
CA SER A 140 19.69 29.60 -18.93
C SER A 140 20.72 29.18 -17.88
N VAL A 141 21.30 27.99 -18.01
CA VAL A 141 22.41 27.51 -17.18
C VAL A 141 23.71 28.00 -17.79
N VAL A 142 24.49 28.76 -17.03
CA VAL A 142 25.77 29.33 -17.48
C VAL A 142 26.90 28.75 -16.64
N ILE A 143 27.91 28.20 -17.30
CA ILE A 143 29.06 27.54 -16.70
C ILE A 143 30.29 28.38 -17.02
N PHE A 144 31.04 28.78 -16.00
CA PHE A 144 32.23 29.62 -16.09
C PHE A 144 33.47 28.90 -15.58
N ILE A 145 34.59 29.10 -16.29
CA ILE A 145 35.93 28.76 -15.81
C ILE A 145 36.84 29.94 -16.13
N GLY A 146 37.10 30.78 -15.14
CA GLY A 146 37.73 32.08 -15.37
C GLY A 146 36.89 32.90 -16.37
N ASP A 147 37.53 33.34 -17.45
CA ASP A 147 36.88 34.17 -18.49
C ASP A 147 36.11 33.36 -19.54
N VAL A 148 36.21 32.02 -19.54
CA VAL A 148 35.52 31.16 -20.50
C VAL A 148 34.16 30.76 -19.96
N SER A 149 33.13 30.85 -20.80
CA SER A 149 31.77 30.44 -20.43
C SER A 149 31.06 29.63 -21.50
N ALA A 150 30.10 28.81 -21.08
CA ALA A 150 29.12 28.16 -21.93
C ALA A 150 27.71 28.35 -21.35
N THR A 151 26.73 28.65 -22.21
CA THR A 151 25.33 28.81 -21.84
C THR A 151 24.48 27.70 -22.44
N HIS A 152 23.56 27.15 -21.66
CA HIS A 152 22.59 26.14 -22.08
C HIS A 152 21.18 26.52 -21.66
N ASP A 153 20.26 26.55 -22.62
CA ASP A 153 18.88 26.99 -22.43
C ASP A 153 17.95 25.81 -22.14
N VAL A 154 17.04 25.98 -21.16
CA VAL A 154 16.06 24.95 -20.77
C VAL A 154 14.67 25.55 -20.66
N ILE A 155 13.72 25.00 -21.42
CA ILE A 155 12.30 25.37 -21.35
C ILE A 155 11.67 24.70 -20.12
N ILE A 156 10.98 25.47 -19.29
CA ILE A 156 10.35 24.99 -18.06
C ILE A 156 8.85 24.79 -18.26
N LYS A 157 8.39 23.55 -18.08
CA LYS A 157 6.98 23.15 -18.11
C LYS A 157 6.40 23.24 -16.69
N GLY A 158 5.23 23.87 -16.54
CA GLY A 158 4.54 23.94 -15.25
C GLY A 158 4.19 22.56 -14.71
N ALA A 159 4.34 22.36 -13.40
CA ALA A 159 4.02 21.08 -12.74
C ALA A 159 2.51 20.86 -12.53
N GLY A 160 1.71 21.94 -12.62
CA GLY A 160 0.27 21.92 -12.32
C GLY A 160 -0.04 21.80 -10.82
N VAL A 161 0.96 21.94 -9.96
CA VAL A 161 0.86 21.94 -8.49
C VAL A 161 1.81 22.98 -7.92
N THR A 162 1.53 23.44 -6.70
CA THR A 162 2.45 24.26 -5.92
C THR A 162 2.99 23.41 -4.78
N LEU A 163 4.31 23.34 -4.66
CA LEU A 163 4.98 22.66 -3.54
C LEU A 163 5.55 23.72 -2.61
N GLN A 164 5.29 23.58 -1.30
CA GLN A 164 5.85 24.45 -0.28
C GLN A 164 6.32 23.61 0.91
N PRO A 165 7.57 23.79 1.37
CA PRO A 165 8.01 23.19 2.60
C PRO A 165 7.45 23.96 3.80
N VAL A 166 7.42 23.30 4.95
CA VAL A 166 7.04 23.93 6.22
C VAL A 166 8.09 24.95 6.63
N SER A 167 7.64 26.12 7.07
CA SER A 167 8.50 27.22 7.55
C SER A 167 9.11 26.93 8.94
N GLU A 168 10.11 27.73 9.31
CA GLU A 168 10.85 27.63 10.59
C GLU A 168 11.65 26.32 10.75
N CYS A 169 12.10 25.73 9.64
CA CYS A 169 13.00 24.58 9.64
C CYS A 169 14.40 25.01 10.12
N LYS A 170 14.81 24.58 11.32
CA LYS A 170 16.09 24.96 11.94
C LYS A 170 17.28 24.20 11.35
N VAL A 171 17.05 22.94 10.98
CA VAL A 171 18.04 22.09 10.34
C VAL A 171 17.45 21.60 9.04
N TYR A 172 18.07 21.94 7.91
CA TYR A 172 17.69 21.44 6.60
C TYR A 172 18.91 20.96 5.81
N TYR A 173 18.83 19.73 5.34
CA TYR A 173 19.72 19.17 4.33
C TYR A 173 18.89 18.56 3.22
N SER A 174 19.18 18.94 1.99
CA SER A 174 18.69 18.29 0.78
C SER A 174 19.89 17.82 -0.02
N MET A 175 19.94 16.53 -0.33
CA MET A 175 21.04 15.93 -1.09
C MET A 175 20.85 16.05 -2.61
N LYS A 176 19.61 16.32 -3.05
CA LYS A 176 19.32 16.57 -4.47
C LYS A 176 20.10 17.79 -4.96
N GLY A 177 20.53 17.76 -6.21
CA GLY A 177 21.26 18.87 -6.82
C GLY A 177 22.76 18.87 -6.57
N LYS A 178 23.30 17.91 -5.80
CA LYS A 178 24.71 17.88 -5.39
C LYS A 178 25.54 16.88 -6.18
N THR A 179 26.85 17.13 -6.25
CA THR A 179 27.84 16.24 -6.86
C THR A 179 29.08 16.08 -5.98
N ASN A 180 29.85 15.01 -6.18
CA ASN A 180 31.13 14.83 -5.49
C ASN A 180 32.19 15.89 -5.82
N SER A 181 31.96 16.71 -6.84
CA SER A 181 32.86 17.80 -7.24
C SER A 181 32.50 19.14 -6.61
N ASP A 182 31.36 19.26 -5.93
CA ASP A 182 30.94 20.55 -5.37
C ASP A 182 31.90 21.00 -4.26
N LYS A 183 32.21 22.29 -4.22
CA LYS A 183 33.11 22.89 -3.25
C LYS A 183 32.52 22.79 -1.84
N GLY A 184 33.31 22.28 -0.90
CA GLY A 184 32.88 22.09 0.49
C GLY A 184 31.91 20.92 0.71
N ILE A 185 31.61 20.13 -0.33
CA ILE A 185 30.69 18.98 -0.25
C ILE A 185 31.10 17.93 0.81
N GLU A 186 32.38 17.92 1.16
CA GLU A 186 32.96 17.10 2.19
C GLU A 186 32.37 17.32 3.59
N ASN A 187 31.90 18.53 3.89
CA ASN A 187 31.30 18.91 5.19
C ASN A 187 30.08 19.80 4.94
N LEU A 188 28.91 19.18 4.76
CA LEU A 188 27.68 19.93 4.56
C LEU A 188 27.27 20.66 5.84
N GLU A 189 26.90 21.93 5.72
CA GLU A 189 26.43 22.76 6.82
C GLU A 189 24.98 23.20 6.60
N SER A 190 24.23 23.41 7.69
CA SER A 190 22.90 23.98 7.67
C SER A 190 22.88 25.32 8.39
N TYR A 191 22.05 26.24 7.89
CA TYR A 191 21.93 27.60 8.39
C TYR A 191 20.46 27.96 8.57
N TYR A 192 20.15 28.70 9.63
CA TYR A 192 18.83 29.28 9.87
C TYR A 192 19.00 30.75 10.25
N GLU A 193 18.31 31.66 9.56
CA GLU A 193 18.44 33.11 9.76
C GLU A 193 19.91 33.60 9.77
N GLY A 194 20.75 32.99 8.92
CA GLY A 194 22.17 33.34 8.76
C GLY A 194 23.12 32.71 9.80
N VAL A 195 22.62 31.95 10.77
CA VAL A 195 23.43 31.28 11.79
C VAL A 195 23.54 29.80 11.47
N ARG A 196 24.76 29.24 11.54
CA ARG A 196 24.97 27.80 11.37
C ARG A 196 24.29 27.04 12.51
N THR A 197 23.41 26.10 12.17
CA THR A 197 22.66 25.30 13.14
C THR A 197 23.22 23.89 13.30
N SER A 198 23.84 23.35 12.26
CA SER A 198 24.43 22.00 12.29
C SER A 198 25.43 21.78 11.16
N TYR A 199 26.21 20.71 11.26
CA TYR A 199 27.03 20.19 10.16
C TYR A 199 27.02 18.66 10.10
N LEU A 200 27.27 18.08 8.94
CA LEU A 200 27.42 16.64 8.76
C LEU A 200 28.91 16.26 8.77
N GLU A 201 29.31 15.54 9.82
CA GLU A 201 30.66 14.99 9.97
C GLU A 201 30.72 13.57 9.40
N ARG A 202 31.56 13.35 8.39
CA ARG A 202 31.81 12.01 7.83
C ARG A 202 32.71 11.18 8.72
N SER A 203 32.49 9.87 8.76
CA SER A 203 33.46 8.92 9.30
C SER A 203 34.79 9.02 8.52
N ALA A 204 35.92 8.80 9.18
CA ALA A 204 37.26 9.01 8.59
C ALA A 204 37.50 8.21 7.29
N ASN A 205 36.88 7.04 7.17
CA ASN A 205 36.94 6.14 6.01
C ASN A 205 35.93 6.46 4.91
N PHE A 206 35.04 7.44 5.08
CA PHE A 206 34.09 7.86 4.05
C PHE A 206 34.73 8.86 3.11
N LYS A 207 35.36 8.37 2.05
CA LYS A 207 35.87 9.18 0.93
C LYS A 207 34.84 9.27 -0.19
N LEU A 208 34.67 10.47 -0.76
CA LEU A 208 33.82 10.70 -1.93
C LEU A 208 34.52 10.11 -3.16
N ASN A 209 33.82 9.24 -3.89
CA ASN A 209 34.35 8.53 -5.06
C ASN A 209 33.20 7.94 -5.88
N ALA A 210 33.49 7.06 -6.85
CA ALA A 210 32.47 6.42 -7.68
C ALA A 210 31.46 5.54 -6.92
N TYR A 211 31.72 5.22 -5.65
CA TYR A 211 30.89 4.32 -4.84
C TYR A 211 30.24 4.98 -3.62
N ASN A 212 30.69 6.18 -3.23
CA ASN A 212 30.18 6.89 -2.05
C ASN A 212 30.06 8.39 -2.34
N GLY A 213 29.07 9.04 -1.72
CA GLY A 213 28.75 10.44 -1.94
C GLY A 213 27.60 10.63 -2.92
N PHE A 214 27.66 11.69 -3.72
CA PHE A 214 26.57 12.16 -4.57
C PHE A 214 26.75 11.65 -6.00
N LEU A 215 26.21 10.45 -6.24
CA LEU A 215 26.47 9.68 -7.47
C LEU A 215 25.45 9.94 -8.58
N ASP A 216 24.18 10.15 -8.20
CA ASP A 216 23.05 10.30 -9.10
C ASP A 216 22.44 11.72 -9.10
N GLY A 217 22.94 12.60 -8.24
CA GLY A 217 22.40 13.95 -8.03
C GLY A 217 21.08 13.99 -7.26
N LYS A 218 20.63 12.87 -6.69
CA LYS A 218 19.42 12.75 -5.87
C LYS A 218 19.73 12.55 -4.39
N GLY A 219 20.66 11.64 -4.08
CA GLY A 219 20.98 11.23 -2.71
C GLY A 219 22.47 11.12 -2.44
N MET A 220 22.82 11.08 -1.15
CA MET A 220 24.16 10.75 -0.68
C MET A 220 24.24 9.26 -0.38
N THR A 221 25.00 8.51 -1.18
CA THR A 221 25.29 7.09 -0.97
C THR A 221 26.36 6.93 0.11
N ILE A 222 25.97 6.31 1.23
CA ILE A 222 26.80 5.94 2.36
C ILE A 222 27.01 4.43 2.30
N GLY A 223 28.17 3.99 1.84
CA GLY A 223 28.49 2.55 1.79
C GLY A 223 28.57 1.92 3.19
N ALA A 224 28.41 0.60 3.28
CA ALA A 224 28.56 -0.14 4.52
C ALA A 224 29.91 0.15 5.21
N GLY A 225 29.89 0.19 6.55
CA GLY A 225 31.02 0.55 7.39
C GLY A 225 31.36 2.05 7.43
N LYS A 226 30.49 2.90 6.86
CA LYS A 226 30.65 4.36 6.84
C LYS A 226 29.43 5.03 7.45
N SER A 227 29.60 6.26 7.91
CA SER A 227 28.52 7.07 8.46
C SER A 227 28.73 8.57 8.25
N VAL A 228 27.64 9.30 8.40
CA VAL A 228 27.65 10.75 8.67
C VAL A 228 26.97 10.99 10.01
N THR A 229 27.49 11.96 10.77
CA THR A 229 26.94 12.36 12.06
C THR A 229 26.46 13.80 11.97
N LEU A 230 25.20 14.05 12.31
CA LEU A 230 24.66 15.40 12.44
C LEU A 230 25.12 16.02 13.76
N LYS A 231 26.06 16.96 13.65
CA LYS A 231 26.69 17.66 14.76
C LYS A 231 26.01 18.99 15.04
N ASP A 232 26.24 19.51 16.25
CA ASP A 232 25.69 20.77 16.79
C ASP A 232 24.16 20.83 16.93
N TRP A 233 23.44 19.74 16.59
CA TRP A 233 22.00 19.64 16.80
C TRP A 233 21.61 18.29 17.40
N GLN A 234 21.43 18.29 18.72
CA GLN A 234 21.05 17.12 19.52
C GLN A 234 19.57 17.24 19.89
N PRO A 235 18.66 16.57 19.15
CA PRO A 235 17.22 16.88 19.21
C PRO A 235 16.60 16.67 20.60
N PHE A 236 17.19 15.82 21.44
CA PHE A 236 16.74 15.47 22.78
C PHE A 236 17.64 16.02 23.91
N ALA A 237 18.47 17.03 23.64
CA ALA A 237 19.32 17.64 24.67
C ALA A 237 18.53 18.36 25.78
N GLU A 238 17.32 18.80 25.45
CA GLU A 238 16.41 19.51 26.33
C GLU A 238 15.04 18.84 26.34
N ASN A 239 14.26 19.05 27.41
CA ASN A 239 12.89 18.58 27.45
C ASN A 239 11.97 19.58 26.75
N PHE A 240 11.38 19.19 25.63
CA PHE A 240 10.45 20.01 24.83
C PHE A 240 8.98 19.54 24.92
N GLY A 241 8.70 18.48 25.69
CA GLY A 241 7.33 18.03 25.95
C GLY A 241 6.52 19.05 26.76
N VAL A 242 5.20 18.85 26.87
CA VAL A 242 4.26 19.83 27.45
C VAL A 242 4.73 20.39 28.79
N SER A 243 5.02 21.69 28.81
CA SER A 243 5.12 22.52 30.02
C SER A 243 5.37 23.98 29.65
N GLY A 244 4.52 24.89 30.15
CA GLY A 244 4.70 26.34 29.95
C GLY A 244 4.71 26.75 28.48
N SER A 245 5.84 27.28 28.00
CA SER A 245 6.00 27.88 26.66
C SER A 245 6.66 26.95 25.62
N LYS A 246 6.78 25.64 25.92
CA LYS A 246 7.43 24.69 25.01
C LYS A 246 6.58 24.41 23.78
N LYS A 247 7.23 24.29 22.62
CA LYS A 247 6.57 24.16 21.30
C LYS A 247 6.64 22.75 20.70
N GLY A 248 7.32 21.82 21.35
CA GLY A 248 7.54 20.47 20.83
C GLY A 248 8.82 20.35 19.99
N ARG A 249 8.92 19.27 19.22
CA ARG A 249 10.09 18.95 18.39
C ARG A 249 9.65 18.08 17.21
N THR A 250 10.21 18.35 16.04
CA THR A 250 10.08 17.43 14.88
C THR A 250 11.45 17.10 14.30
N ILE A 251 11.62 15.82 13.95
CA ILE A 251 12.76 15.29 13.20
C ILE A 251 12.22 14.55 11.98
N GLU A 252 12.73 14.86 10.79
CA GLU A 252 12.41 14.10 9.57
C GLU A 252 13.69 13.67 8.86
N ILE A 253 13.72 12.44 8.36
CA ILE A 253 14.85 11.88 7.62
C ILE A 253 14.30 11.05 6.47
N GLU A 254 14.73 11.35 5.25
CA GLU A 254 14.38 10.59 4.06
C GLU A 254 15.57 9.78 3.57
N PHE A 255 15.39 8.46 3.44
CA PHE A 255 16.47 7.55 3.15
C PHE A 255 15.98 6.28 2.40
N GLU A 256 16.94 5.51 1.90
CA GLU A 256 16.75 4.16 1.36
C GLU A 256 17.82 3.23 1.94
N THR A 257 17.45 1.98 2.21
CA THR A 257 18.37 0.94 2.67
C THR A 257 18.81 0.04 1.52
N GLY A 258 20.08 -0.33 1.45
CA GLY A 258 20.52 -1.40 0.56
C GLY A 258 20.22 -2.78 1.14
N ILE A 259 20.42 -3.82 0.32
CA ILE A 259 20.38 -5.22 0.76
C ILE A 259 21.37 -5.42 1.91
N CYS A 260 20.91 -6.03 3.00
CA CYS A 260 21.72 -6.35 4.18
C CYS A 260 21.61 -7.84 4.52
N SER A 261 22.64 -8.39 5.19
CA SER A 261 22.60 -9.75 5.73
C SER A 261 21.87 -9.85 7.08
N ASP A 262 21.66 -8.72 7.76
CA ASP A 262 20.92 -8.63 9.03
C ASP A 262 19.82 -7.57 8.90
N GLU A 263 18.57 -8.03 8.87
CA GLU A 263 17.38 -7.18 8.82
C GLU A 263 17.25 -6.23 10.03
N ASN A 264 17.94 -6.53 11.15
CA ASN A 264 18.01 -5.69 12.34
C ASN A 264 19.27 -4.81 12.37
N ALA A 265 19.96 -4.62 11.25
CA ALA A 265 21.07 -3.68 11.16
C ALA A 265 20.57 -2.25 11.42
N VAL A 266 21.20 -1.54 12.36
CA VAL A 266 20.92 -0.11 12.62
C VAL A 266 21.48 0.72 11.47
N ILE A 267 20.66 1.66 10.97
CA ILE A 267 20.99 2.57 9.87
C ILE A 267 20.90 4.04 10.28
N VAL A 268 20.10 4.37 11.30
CA VAL A 268 20.07 5.68 11.94
C VAL A 268 19.95 5.48 13.45
N ASP A 269 20.77 6.17 14.23
CA ASP A 269 20.73 6.11 15.70
C ASP A 269 20.77 7.50 16.32
N CYS A 270 19.82 7.75 17.23
CA CYS A 270 19.79 8.90 18.14
C CYS A 270 19.17 8.46 19.49
N MET A 271 19.39 7.20 19.88
CA MET A 271 18.81 6.59 21.07
C MET A 271 19.77 6.68 22.26
N ASP A 272 19.28 7.13 23.42
CA ASP A 272 19.92 6.85 24.72
C ASP A 272 19.21 5.66 25.41
N ASP A 273 19.58 5.31 26.66
CA ASP A 273 18.98 4.14 27.33
C ASP A 273 17.44 4.22 27.47
N THR A 274 16.85 5.42 27.44
CA THR A 274 15.42 5.64 27.77
C THR A 274 14.64 6.45 26.74
N THR A 275 15.29 7.25 25.90
CA THR A 275 14.67 8.29 25.09
C THR A 275 15.39 8.45 23.74
N GLY A 276 14.62 8.54 22.67
CA GLY A 276 15.12 8.84 21.34
C GLY A 276 14.48 7.96 20.28
N PHE A 277 15.17 7.79 19.16
CA PHE A 277 14.72 6.93 18.08
C PHE A 277 15.89 6.16 17.44
N ARG A 278 15.55 5.03 16.83
CA ARG A 278 16.46 4.21 16.06
C ARG A 278 15.74 3.66 14.84
N ILE A 279 16.43 3.72 13.71
CA ILE A 279 15.96 3.14 12.46
C ILE A 279 16.88 1.97 12.14
N TYR A 280 16.25 0.82 11.95
CA TYR A 280 16.84 -0.45 11.54
C TYR A 280 16.48 -0.70 10.07
N ALA A 281 17.17 -1.60 9.38
CA ALA A 281 16.89 -1.90 7.98
C ALA A 281 15.40 -2.20 7.68
N ASN A 282 14.69 -2.85 8.61
CA ASN A 282 13.29 -3.28 8.45
C ASN A 282 12.25 -2.60 9.39
N LYS A 283 12.68 -1.76 10.33
CA LYS A 283 11.77 -1.19 11.35
C LYS A 283 12.29 0.09 11.96
N ILE A 284 11.38 0.83 12.58
CA ILE A 284 11.65 2.06 13.31
C ILE A 284 11.18 1.88 14.75
N GLU A 285 12.01 2.30 15.67
CA GLU A 285 11.74 2.33 17.10
C GLU A 285 11.80 3.78 17.59
N VAL A 286 10.77 4.19 18.32
CA VAL A 286 10.72 5.45 19.05
C VAL A 286 10.43 5.14 20.51
N LYS A 287 11.18 5.75 21.41
CA LYS A 287 11.10 5.48 22.84
C LYS A 287 11.15 6.78 23.64
N CYS A 288 10.38 6.80 24.72
CA CYS A 288 10.52 7.76 25.82
C CYS A 288 10.56 7.01 27.16
N SER A 289 10.75 7.75 28.25
CA SER A 289 10.88 7.18 29.60
C SER A 289 9.71 6.29 30.05
N THR A 290 8.52 6.47 29.48
CA THR A 290 7.31 5.73 29.89
C THR A 290 6.79 4.75 28.86
N ASP A 291 7.13 4.92 27.57
CA ASP A 291 6.51 4.18 26.48
C ASP A 291 7.43 4.03 25.27
N ARG A 292 7.08 3.09 24.40
CA ARG A 292 7.82 2.70 23.20
C ARG A 292 6.85 2.30 22.09
N VAL A 293 7.11 2.79 20.89
CA VAL A 293 6.41 2.34 19.68
C VAL A 293 7.38 1.78 18.65
N ILE A 294 6.92 0.75 17.94
CA ILE A 294 7.62 0.16 16.80
C ILE A 294 6.70 0.16 15.59
N THR A 295 7.26 0.47 14.42
CA THR A 295 6.62 0.25 13.13
C THR A 295 7.60 -0.40 12.16
N TYR A 296 7.09 -1.29 11.31
CA TYR A 296 7.87 -1.96 10.27
C TYR A 296 7.74 -1.20 8.95
N TYR A 297 8.76 -1.33 8.10
CA TYR A 297 8.75 -0.82 6.73
C TYR A 297 9.55 -1.77 5.82
N PRO A 298 9.25 -1.84 4.52
CA PRO A 298 9.97 -2.71 3.60
C PRO A 298 11.41 -2.23 3.37
N GLU A 299 12.38 -3.15 3.50
CA GLU A 299 13.77 -2.93 3.10
C GLU A 299 13.86 -2.56 1.61
N THR A 300 14.94 -1.86 1.22
CA THR A 300 15.19 -1.44 -0.18
C THR A 300 14.18 -0.47 -0.77
N LYS A 301 13.23 0.01 0.05
CA LYS A 301 12.33 1.09 -0.32
C LYS A 301 12.80 2.41 0.26
N ARG A 302 12.69 3.43 -0.56
CA ARG A 302 12.80 4.83 -0.16
C ARG A 302 11.66 5.17 0.79
N ILE A 303 12.00 5.69 1.97
CA ILE A 303 11.03 6.14 2.95
C ILE A 303 11.45 7.47 3.58
N LYS A 304 10.45 8.27 3.97
CA LYS A 304 10.61 9.45 4.82
C LYS A 304 10.03 9.19 6.20
N PHE A 305 10.90 9.08 7.18
CA PHE A 305 10.57 9.08 8.59
C PHE A 305 10.26 10.51 9.05
N SER A 306 9.18 10.70 9.82
CA SER A 306 8.85 11.96 10.47
C SER A 306 8.33 11.68 11.88
N LEU A 307 9.05 12.18 12.88
CA LEU A 307 8.71 12.09 14.29
C LEU A 307 8.38 13.49 14.80
N SER A 308 7.13 13.70 15.17
CA SER A 308 6.64 14.96 15.74
C SER A 308 6.15 14.73 17.17
N ILE A 309 6.73 15.43 18.13
CA ILE A 309 6.31 15.44 19.53
C ILE A 309 5.65 16.79 19.83
N ASP A 310 4.36 16.77 20.18
CA ASP A 310 3.62 17.97 20.52
C ASP A 310 4.12 18.59 21.82
N GLY A 311 4.37 19.90 21.80
CA GLY A 311 4.66 20.68 23.02
C GLY A 311 3.41 21.20 23.72
N THR A 312 2.23 20.94 23.16
CA THR A 312 0.93 21.36 23.67
C THR A 312 0.04 20.16 23.95
N THR A 313 -0.85 20.30 24.93
CA THR A 313 -1.90 19.31 25.18
C THR A 313 -2.99 19.44 24.12
N THR A 314 -3.35 18.31 23.52
CA THR A 314 -4.42 18.21 22.54
C THR A 314 -5.66 17.65 23.23
N HIS A 315 -6.75 18.41 23.17
CA HIS A 315 -8.06 17.92 23.59
C HIS A 315 -8.59 16.94 22.54
N THR A 316 -8.84 15.70 22.95
CA THR A 316 -9.37 14.66 22.07
C THR A 316 -10.79 14.30 22.47
N VAL A 317 -11.64 14.11 21.45
CA VAL A 317 -13.03 13.72 21.60
C VAL A 317 -13.23 12.42 20.82
N ASN A 318 -13.65 11.37 21.51
CA ASN A 318 -14.10 10.13 20.90
C ASN A 318 -15.63 10.15 20.87
N ASN A 319 -16.19 10.45 19.69
CA ASN A 319 -17.63 10.47 19.44
C ASN A 319 -18.01 9.32 18.50
N LEU A 320 -18.54 8.24 19.07
CA LEU A 320 -18.99 7.06 18.31
C LEU A 320 -20.43 7.19 17.77
N GLY A 321 -21.03 8.39 17.76
CA GLY A 321 -22.34 8.62 17.14
C GLY A 321 -23.54 8.04 17.90
N GLY A 322 -23.38 7.75 19.21
CA GLY A 322 -24.43 7.21 20.09
C GLY A 322 -24.91 8.16 21.20
N GLY A 323 -24.43 9.42 21.21
CA GLY A 323 -24.74 10.41 22.26
C GLY A 323 -23.71 10.47 23.40
N ASP A 324 -22.93 9.41 23.62
CA ASP A 324 -21.87 9.37 24.64
C ASP A 324 -20.51 9.71 24.03
N ALA A 325 -20.17 11.00 24.00
CA ALA A 325 -18.81 11.43 23.68
C ALA A 325 -17.90 11.22 24.91
N THR A 326 -16.74 10.61 24.70
CA THR A 326 -15.69 10.54 25.73
C THR A 326 -14.57 11.50 25.37
N GLU A 327 -14.22 12.37 26.30
CA GLU A 327 -13.19 13.39 26.09
C GLU A 327 -11.96 13.08 26.92
N LYS A 328 -10.78 13.34 26.37
CA LYS A 328 -9.50 13.19 27.07
C LYS A 328 -8.51 14.21 26.54
N ASP A 329 -7.85 14.90 27.46
CA ASP A 329 -6.67 15.70 27.16
C ASP A 329 -5.43 14.80 27.11
N VAL A 330 -4.69 14.85 26.00
CA VAL A 330 -3.54 13.98 25.74
C VAL A 330 -2.37 14.76 25.17
N ASN A 331 -1.16 14.26 25.41
CA ASN A 331 0.05 14.84 24.87
C ASN A 331 0.59 13.92 23.78
N LEU A 332 0.54 14.35 22.52
CA LEU A 332 0.65 13.44 21.38
C LEU A 332 2.07 13.37 20.80
N VAL A 333 2.42 12.18 20.36
CA VAL A 333 3.50 11.94 19.40
C VAL A 333 2.92 11.36 18.12
N TYR A 334 3.35 11.88 16.98
CA TYR A 334 3.06 11.32 15.66
C TYR A 334 4.34 10.72 15.07
N LEU A 335 4.23 9.48 14.61
CA LEU A 335 5.20 8.86 13.73
C LEU A 335 4.57 8.71 12.36
N CYS A 336 5.06 9.49 11.40
CA CYS A 336 4.63 9.41 10.02
C CYS A 336 5.70 8.76 9.14
N ILE A 337 5.27 7.91 8.21
CA ILE A 337 6.09 7.37 7.12
C ILE A 337 5.52 7.89 5.81
N ASN A 338 6.35 8.53 4.99
CA ASN A 338 5.93 9.11 3.71
C ASN A 338 4.75 10.08 3.88
N GLY A 339 4.75 10.85 4.98
CA GLY A 339 3.69 11.78 5.34
C GLY A 339 2.40 11.15 5.90
N VAL A 340 2.30 9.82 5.96
CA VAL A 340 1.16 9.10 6.52
C VAL A 340 1.43 8.74 7.97
N CYS A 341 0.57 9.18 8.90
CA CYS A 341 0.68 8.83 10.31
C CYS A 341 0.45 7.33 10.52
N VAL A 342 1.49 6.60 10.90
CA VAL A 342 1.45 5.14 11.13
C VAL A 342 1.39 4.77 12.61
N ARG A 343 1.84 5.66 13.51
CA ARG A 343 1.64 5.52 14.95
C ARG A 343 1.31 6.88 15.55
N MET A 344 0.43 6.84 16.54
CA MET A 344 0.12 7.96 17.42
C MET A 344 -0.02 7.41 18.84
N PHE A 345 0.57 8.09 19.82
CA PHE A 345 0.43 7.69 21.22
C PHE A 345 0.47 8.90 22.16
N ASP A 346 -0.14 8.75 23.32
CA ASP A 346 -0.15 9.72 24.40
C ASP A 346 1.08 9.49 25.28
N TYR A 347 2.06 10.39 25.20
CA TYR A 347 3.26 10.31 26.03
C TYR A 347 3.02 10.82 27.47
N SER A 348 1.79 11.23 27.81
CA SER A 348 1.44 11.74 29.13
C SER A 348 2.42 12.84 29.56
N ASN A 349 3.11 12.69 30.69
CA ASN A 349 4.10 13.66 31.18
C ASN A 349 5.56 13.19 30.97
N ALA A 350 5.80 12.27 30.02
CA ALA A 350 7.13 11.72 29.80
C ALA A 350 8.17 12.82 29.55
N ASN A 351 9.34 12.68 30.18
CA ASN A 351 10.47 13.55 29.94
C ASN A 351 11.19 13.09 28.66
N TRP A 352 11.41 14.04 27.73
CA TRP A 352 12.10 13.81 26.46
C TRP A 352 13.57 14.20 26.48
N LYS A 353 14.10 14.67 27.61
CA LYS A 353 15.52 14.97 27.75
C LYS A 353 16.32 13.69 27.94
N GLN A 354 17.30 13.47 27.07
CA GLN A 354 18.29 12.40 27.21
C GLN A 354 19.25 12.67 28.38
N GLY A 355 19.68 11.60 29.06
CA GLY A 355 20.66 11.68 30.15
C GLY A 355 22.04 12.13 29.64
N THR A 356 22.46 11.56 28.51
CA THR A 356 23.60 12.05 27.71
C THR A 356 23.07 12.38 26.32
N PRO A 357 22.97 13.66 25.93
CA PRO A 357 22.50 14.06 24.61
C PRO A 357 23.27 13.36 23.49
N LYS A 358 22.54 12.84 22.50
CA LYS A 358 23.09 12.13 21.35
C LYS A 358 22.95 12.94 20.07
N ASP A 359 24.00 12.91 19.27
CA ASP A 359 23.96 13.31 17.86
C ASP A 359 23.14 12.29 17.05
N ILE A 360 22.64 12.65 15.88
CA ILE A 360 22.04 11.69 14.94
C ILE A 360 23.15 11.09 14.08
N VAL A 361 23.34 9.78 14.15
CA VAL A 361 24.30 9.04 13.30
C VAL A 361 23.53 8.33 12.20
N ILE A 362 23.91 8.55 10.94
CA ILE A 362 23.29 7.94 9.75
C ILE A 362 24.34 7.12 9.00
N GLY A 363 24.05 5.85 8.79
CA GLY A 363 24.97 4.87 8.21
C GLY A 363 24.89 3.54 8.97
N SER A 364 25.45 2.49 8.39
CA SER A 364 25.40 1.16 8.97
C SER A 364 26.71 0.41 8.76
N ALA A 365 27.08 -0.44 9.72
CA ALA A 365 28.19 -1.36 9.56
C ALA A 365 27.91 -2.44 8.49
N MET A 366 26.63 -2.76 8.25
CA MET A 366 26.22 -3.93 7.47
C MET A 366 25.38 -3.60 6.23
N ALA A 367 24.88 -2.37 6.11
CA ALA A 367 24.03 -1.94 5.02
C ALA A 367 24.55 -0.68 4.33
N LYS A 368 24.33 -0.58 3.01
CA LYS A 368 24.38 0.69 2.29
C LYS A 368 23.18 1.54 2.71
N VAL A 369 23.36 2.84 2.89
CA VAL A 369 22.26 3.79 3.12
C VAL A 369 22.35 4.89 2.08
N ILE A 370 21.23 5.25 1.45
CA ILE A 370 21.15 6.44 0.62
C ILE A 370 20.36 7.48 1.39
N LEU A 371 20.96 8.62 1.71
CA LEU A 371 20.32 9.73 2.41
C LEU A 371 19.85 10.78 1.41
N TYR A 372 18.58 11.19 1.47
CA TYR A 372 18.00 12.18 0.56
C TYR A 372 17.76 13.53 1.22
N SER A 373 17.22 13.54 2.44
CA SER A 373 16.95 14.79 3.16
C SER A 373 16.95 14.60 4.68
N ILE A 374 17.20 15.70 5.40
CA ILE A 374 17.04 15.83 6.85
C ILE A 374 16.30 17.14 7.13
N ARG A 375 15.30 17.10 8.01
CA ARG A 375 14.64 18.28 8.57
C ARG A 375 14.60 18.22 10.10
N GLY A 376 14.77 19.37 10.73
CA GLY A 376 14.66 19.54 12.17
C GLY A 376 13.94 20.82 12.54
N TYR A 377 12.92 20.71 13.40
CA TYR A 377 12.11 21.85 13.85
C TYR A 377 12.07 21.92 15.38
N GLU A 378 12.12 23.13 15.92
CA GLU A 378 11.87 23.43 17.34
C GLU A 378 10.38 23.69 17.60
N LYS A 379 9.54 22.96 16.88
CA LYS A 379 8.09 22.89 17.03
C LYS A 379 7.63 21.52 16.54
N SER A 380 6.44 21.12 16.96
CA SER A 380 5.75 20.01 16.32
C SER A 380 5.15 20.45 14.98
N ILE A 381 5.23 19.59 13.97
CA ILE A 381 4.47 19.71 12.73
C ILE A 381 3.39 18.63 12.69
N ASN A 382 2.23 18.96 12.11
CA ASN A 382 1.14 18.01 11.96
C ASN A 382 1.36 17.05 10.76
N PRO A 383 0.56 15.98 10.63
CA PRO A 383 0.71 15.02 9.52
C PRO A 383 0.59 15.62 8.12
N TYR A 384 -0.24 16.66 7.91
CA TYR A 384 -0.34 17.36 6.63
C TYR A 384 0.96 18.07 6.26
N GLN A 385 1.57 18.73 7.24
CA GLN A 385 2.87 19.39 7.09
C GLN A 385 4.01 18.40 6.83
N ALA A 386 3.99 17.23 7.48
CA ALA A 386 4.95 16.15 7.19
C ALA A 386 4.82 15.64 5.74
N LEU A 387 3.60 15.57 5.23
CA LEU A 387 3.29 15.18 3.87
C LEU A 387 3.70 16.24 2.83
N ASP A 388 3.49 17.53 3.12
CA ASP A 388 3.98 18.65 2.30
C ASP A 388 5.52 18.60 2.19
N ASN A 389 6.21 18.42 3.32
CA ASN A 389 7.66 18.24 3.32
C ASN A 389 8.09 16.99 2.54
N PHE A 390 7.34 15.88 2.60
CA PHE A 390 7.65 14.67 1.83
C PHE A 390 7.54 14.90 0.32
N ALA A 391 6.45 15.51 -0.13
CA ALA A 391 6.27 15.86 -1.53
C ALA A 391 7.36 16.86 -2.00
N TYR A 392 7.70 17.86 -1.18
CA TYR A 392 8.72 18.84 -1.55
C TYR A 392 10.13 18.24 -1.67
N ASP A 393 10.53 17.40 -0.72
CA ASP A 393 11.90 16.87 -0.64
C ASP A 393 12.17 15.72 -1.61
N THR A 394 11.15 14.95 -2.01
CA THR A 394 11.29 13.88 -3.00
C THR A 394 11.96 14.45 -4.26
N PRO A 395 13.12 13.97 -4.75
CA PRO A 395 13.83 14.46 -5.92
C PRO A 395 13.16 14.03 -7.22
N ASP A 396 12.46 12.90 -7.23
CA ASP A 396 11.77 12.36 -8.39
C ASP A 396 10.54 13.21 -8.72
N VAL A 397 10.57 13.85 -9.89
CA VAL A 397 9.47 14.72 -10.35
C VAL A 397 8.24 13.91 -10.78
N ASN A 398 8.48 12.79 -11.45
CA ASN A 398 7.48 11.85 -11.96
C ASN A 398 7.57 10.53 -11.19
N ASP A 399 6.54 9.70 -11.33
CA ASP A 399 6.52 8.35 -10.74
C ASP A 399 7.66 7.48 -11.27
N VAL A 400 8.17 6.64 -10.38
CA VAL A 400 9.28 5.74 -10.65
C VAL A 400 8.75 4.33 -10.82
N TYR A 401 9.26 3.67 -11.86
CA TYR A 401 8.98 2.27 -12.19
C TYR A 401 10.31 1.51 -12.25
N ASP A 402 10.27 0.23 -11.90
CA ASP A 402 11.42 -0.66 -12.03
C ASP A 402 11.71 -1.01 -13.50
N SER A 403 12.76 -1.81 -13.74
CA SER A 403 13.15 -2.24 -15.08
C SER A 403 12.11 -3.11 -15.80
N ASN A 404 11.13 -3.66 -15.08
CA ASN A 404 10.04 -4.47 -15.62
C ASN A 404 8.75 -3.65 -15.83
N GLY A 405 8.78 -2.34 -15.55
CA GLY A 405 7.61 -1.47 -15.62
C GLY A 405 6.67 -1.57 -14.42
N ILE A 406 7.11 -2.20 -13.33
CA ILE A 406 6.34 -2.28 -12.09
C ILE A 406 6.52 -0.97 -11.33
N PHE A 407 5.40 -0.40 -10.87
CA PHE A 407 5.41 0.81 -10.06
C PHE A 407 6.23 0.62 -8.77
N ASP A 408 7.16 1.54 -8.51
CA ASP A 408 8.00 1.53 -7.32
C ASP A 408 7.52 2.57 -6.29
N HIS A 409 7.49 3.84 -6.68
CA HIS A 409 7.00 4.93 -5.82
C HIS A 409 6.54 6.15 -6.62
N TYR A 410 5.73 6.99 -5.97
CA TYR A 410 5.22 8.23 -6.57
C TYR A 410 6.28 9.32 -6.60
N GLY A 411 6.30 10.10 -7.68
CA GLY A 411 7.06 11.35 -7.75
C GLY A 411 6.34 12.49 -7.04
N LYS A 412 7.05 13.58 -6.74
CA LYS A 412 6.50 14.74 -6.00
C LYS A 412 5.22 15.33 -6.58
N ILE A 413 5.07 15.33 -7.91
CA ILE A 413 3.87 15.88 -8.54
C ILE A 413 2.65 15.04 -8.18
N ASN A 414 2.75 13.71 -8.28
CA ASN A 414 1.65 12.83 -7.94
C ASN A 414 1.45 12.73 -6.43
N LEU A 415 2.50 12.81 -5.62
CA LEU A 415 2.35 12.98 -4.17
C LEU A 415 1.48 14.19 -3.86
N ALA A 416 1.82 15.38 -4.37
CA ALA A 416 1.04 16.59 -4.12
C ALA A 416 -0.39 16.53 -4.69
N LYS A 417 -0.56 16.06 -5.93
CA LYS A 417 -1.89 15.92 -6.56
C LYS A 417 -2.81 15.00 -5.76
N ARG A 418 -2.29 13.87 -5.28
CA ARG A 418 -3.07 12.87 -4.54
C ARG A 418 -3.54 13.37 -3.18
N ASN A 419 -2.89 14.41 -2.64
CA ASN A 419 -3.21 14.99 -1.33
C ASN A 419 -4.15 16.20 -1.43
N ASP A 420 -4.33 16.77 -2.62
CA ASP A 420 -5.30 17.84 -2.84
C ASP A 420 -6.71 17.24 -3.00
N ILE A 421 -7.30 16.80 -1.88
CA ILE A 421 -8.67 16.25 -1.82
C ILE A 421 -9.63 17.10 -0.96
N LEU A 422 -9.11 18.10 -0.27
CA LEU A 422 -9.85 18.88 0.72
C LEU A 422 -10.38 20.20 0.13
N ASN A 423 -11.61 20.57 0.47
CA ASN A 423 -12.16 21.90 0.26
C ASN A 423 -11.35 22.93 1.07
N SER A 424 -11.32 24.18 0.60
CA SER A 424 -10.67 25.30 1.31
C SER A 424 -11.42 25.76 2.57
N SER A 425 -12.61 25.22 2.82
CA SER A 425 -13.50 25.55 3.93
C SER A 425 -14.30 24.32 4.35
N GLY A 426 -14.63 24.22 5.64
CA GLY A 426 -15.37 23.11 6.26
C GLY A 426 -14.83 22.79 7.65
N ASN A 427 -15.60 22.12 8.49
CA ASN A 427 -15.12 21.68 9.81
C ASN A 427 -14.25 20.42 9.68
N ILE A 428 -12.99 20.44 10.18
CA ILE A 428 -12.06 19.28 10.13
C ILE A 428 -12.61 18.01 10.78
N HIS A 429 -13.58 18.18 11.67
CA HIS A 429 -14.29 17.09 12.32
C HIS A 429 -15.52 16.59 11.55
N ASN A 430 -15.86 17.19 10.41
CA ASN A 430 -16.94 16.77 9.53
C ASN A 430 -16.40 16.48 8.11
N PRO A 431 -15.98 15.23 7.83
CA PRO A 431 -15.45 14.84 6.53
C PRO A 431 -16.38 15.17 5.35
N ASP A 432 -17.68 15.13 5.57
CA ASP A 432 -18.72 15.44 4.58
C ASP A 432 -18.65 16.90 4.09
N GLU A 433 -18.11 17.80 4.90
CA GLU A 433 -17.92 19.22 4.56
C GLU A 433 -16.58 19.48 3.86
N ILE A 434 -15.56 18.65 4.12
CA ILE A 434 -14.20 18.93 3.67
C ILE A 434 -13.80 18.11 2.47
N ILE A 435 -14.09 16.82 2.43
CA ILE A 435 -13.59 15.99 1.33
C ILE A 435 -14.38 16.31 0.07
N SER A 436 -13.68 16.82 -0.94
CA SER A 436 -14.27 17.33 -2.16
C SER A 436 -14.38 16.24 -3.22
N TYR A 437 -15.60 15.95 -3.67
CA TYR A 437 -15.85 14.97 -4.74
C TYR A 437 -15.03 15.25 -6.01
N GLU A 438 -15.06 16.50 -6.49
CA GLU A 438 -14.34 16.90 -7.71
C GLU A 438 -12.82 16.82 -7.56
N LYS A 439 -12.29 17.15 -6.38
CA LYS A 439 -10.86 17.04 -6.14
C LYS A 439 -10.44 15.58 -6.01
N VAL A 440 -11.22 14.74 -5.33
CA VAL A 440 -10.96 13.29 -5.24
C VAL A 440 -10.89 12.68 -6.65
N LYS A 441 -11.80 13.00 -7.56
CA LYS A 441 -11.74 12.52 -8.96
C LYS A 441 -10.47 12.95 -9.69
N LYS A 442 -9.96 14.15 -9.42
CA LYS A 442 -8.71 14.65 -10.03
C LYS A 442 -7.46 14.04 -9.39
N ALA A 443 -7.48 13.87 -8.06
CA ALA A 443 -6.39 13.34 -7.26
C ALA A 443 -6.22 11.83 -7.46
N LEU A 444 -7.33 11.11 -7.63
CA LEU A 444 -7.40 9.65 -7.69
C LEU A 444 -8.24 9.19 -8.92
N PRO A 445 -7.84 9.54 -10.15
CA PRO A 445 -8.66 9.32 -11.36
C PRO A 445 -8.85 7.85 -11.72
N GLN A 446 -8.10 6.94 -11.10
CA GLN A 446 -8.17 5.50 -11.31
C GLN A 446 -8.93 4.77 -10.18
N SER A 447 -9.34 5.47 -9.13
CA SER A 447 -10.01 4.84 -7.99
C SER A 447 -11.50 4.61 -8.26
N PRO A 448 -12.05 3.43 -7.94
CA PRO A 448 -13.49 3.21 -7.98
C PRO A 448 -14.22 4.15 -7.03
N ILE A 449 -15.34 4.70 -7.49
CA ILE A 449 -16.18 5.65 -6.74
C ILE A 449 -17.62 5.16 -6.80
N ILE A 450 -18.29 5.14 -5.64
CA ILE A 450 -19.71 4.85 -5.55
C ILE A 450 -20.46 6.05 -4.97
N VAL A 451 -21.61 6.37 -5.55
CA VAL A 451 -22.49 7.45 -5.10
C VAL A 451 -23.86 6.86 -4.80
N TRP A 452 -24.22 6.79 -3.52
CA TRP A 452 -25.55 6.39 -3.08
C TRP A 452 -26.46 7.61 -2.96
N ASN A 453 -27.56 7.62 -3.72
CA ASN A 453 -28.60 8.63 -3.58
C ASN A 453 -29.62 8.17 -2.51
N ILE A 454 -29.29 8.40 -1.24
CA ILE A 454 -30.04 7.88 -0.10
C ILE A 454 -30.33 8.97 0.95
N ASP A 455 -31.61 9.13 1.28
CA ASP A 455 -32.06 10.15 2.23
C ASP A 455 -31.80 9.79 3.68
N ASN A 456 -32.01 8.53 4.06
CA ASN A 456 -31.78 8.05 5.41
C ASN A 456 -30.86 6.82 5.38
N LEU A 457 -29.67 6.95 5.95
CA LEU A 457 -28.76 5.82 6.08
C LEU A 457 -29.33 4.81 7.10
N PRO A 458 -29.35 3.51 6.79
CA PRO A 458 -29.77 2.49 7.74
C PRO A 458 -28.75 2.39 8.88
N TYR A 459 -29.25 2.28 10.12
CA TYR A 459 -28.39 2.28 11.31
C TYR A 459 -28.05 0.88 11.84
N ASN A 460 -28.98 -0.07 11.75
CA ASN A 460 -28.83 -1.41 12.32
C ASN A 460 -29.27 -2.46 11.32
N LYS A 461 -28.44 -3.51 11.13
CA LYS A 461 -28.74 -4.59 10.18
C LYS A 461 -30.04 -5.35 10.45
N ASN A 462 -30.54 -5.29 11.69
CA ASN A 462 -31.77 -5.96 12.09
C ASN A 462 -33.02 -5.10 11.78
N ASN A 463 -32.82 -3.85 11.36
CA ASN A 463 -33.90 -3.01 10.88
C ASN A 463 -34.36 -3.51 9.50
N ASP A 464 -35.58 -3.13 9.15
CA ASP A 464 -36.10 -3.33 7.81
C ASP A 464 -35.22 -2.63 6.77
N ASN A 465 -35.15 -3.21 5.58
CA ASN A 465 -34.47 -2.59 4.45
C ASN A 465 -35.10 -1.21 4.18
N VAL A 466 -34.26 -0.21 3.92
CA VAL A 466 -34.68 1.15 3.60
C VAL A 466 -34.62 1.39 2.09
N PRO A 467 -35.52 2.20 1.52
CA PRO A 467 -35.45 2.56 0.11
C PRO A 467 -34.27 3.52 -0.15
N ILE A 468 -33.57 3.28 -1.25
CA ILE A 468 -32.55 4.17 -1.82
C ILE A 468 -33.05 4.64 -3.20
N ASN A 469 -32.82 5.90 -3.56
CA ASN A 469 -33.33 6.50 -4.81
C ASN A 469 -32.54 6.02 -6.04
N GLY A 470 -31.29 5.58 -5.84
CA GLY A 470 -30.45 4.99 -6.87
C GLY A 470 -28.97 5.01 -6.49
N THR A 471 -28.16 4.30 -7.27
CA THR A 471 -26.71 4.22 -7.10
C THR A 471 -26.02 4.47 -8.43
N THR A 472 -24.88 5.14 -8.38
CA THR A 472 -23.93 5.24 -9.50
C THR A 472 -22.57 4.73 -9.03
N PHE A 473 -22.04 3.73 -9.72
CA PHE A 473 -20.71 3.18 -9.49
C PHE A 473 -19.83 3.42 -10.70
N GLU A 474 -18.71 4.10 -10.48
CA GLU A 474 -17.66 4.35 -11.46
C GLU A 474 -16.47 3.44 -11.15
N ASN A 475 -15.99 2.71 -12.16
CA ASN A 475 -14.74 1.96 -12.08
C ASN A 475 -13.85 2.32 -13.28
N PRO A 476 -12.93 3.29 -13.13
CA PRO A 476 -12.09 3.75 -14.22
C PRO A 476 -11.09 2.71 -14.73
N LEU A 477 -10.84 1.65 -13.96
CA LEU A 477 -9.94 0.56 -14.33
C LEU A 477 -10.63 -0.55 -15.12
N TRP A 478 -11.96 -0.55 -15.18
CA TRP A 478 -12.70 -1.60 -15.86
C TRP A 478 -12.41 -1.60 -17.37
N ASN A 479 -12.14 -2.80 -17.88
CA ASN A 479 -11.96 -3.04 -19.30
C ASN A 479 -12.75 -4.29 -19.71
N LYS A 480 -13.78 -4.10 -20.54
CA LYS A 480 -14.65 -5.19 -20.99
C LYS A 480 -13.90 -6.37 -21.64
N ALA A 481 -12.80 -6.10 -22.33
CA ALA A 481 -12.04 -7.16 -23.01
C ALA A 481 -11.35 -8.11 -22.02
N THR A 482 -10.95 -7.62 -20.84
CA THR A 482 -10.27 -8.43 -19.80
C THR A 482 -11.22 -8.89 -18.72
N ASP A 483 -12.19 -8.05 -18.36
CA ASP A 483 -13.01 -8.23 -17.16
C ASP A 483 -14.42 -8.76 -17.50
N GLY A 484 -14.80 -8.72 -18.77
CA GLY A 484 -16.18 -8.94 -19.21
C GLY A 484 -17.10 -7.92 -18.56
N TRP A 485 -18.26 -8.37 -18.06
CA TRP A 485 -19.19 -7.53 -17.31
C TRP A 485 -18.91 -7.46 -15.81
N ALA A 486 -17.94 -8.24 -15.31
CA ALA A 486 -17.57 -8.15 -13.90
C ALA A 486 -16.91 -6.80 -13.62
N GLN A 487 -17.23 -6.20 -12.46
CA GLN A 487 -16.67 -4.93 -11.99
C GLN A 487 -16.99 -3.73 -12.90
N ALA A 488 -17.90 -3.91 -13.86
CA ALA A 488 -18.30 -2.84 -14.77
C ALA A 488 -18.91 -1.67 -13.99
N PRO A 489 -18.67 -0.42 -14.42
CA PRO A 489 -19.44 0.73 -13.94
C PRO A 489 -20.93 0.44 -14.08
N PHE A 490 -21.75 0.92 -13.16
CA PHE A 490 -23.20 0.72 -13.25
C PHE A 490 -24.00 1.89 -12.73
N THR A 491 -25.25 1.94 -13.20
CA THR A 491 -26.29 2.79 -12.64
C THR A 491 -27.52 1.94 -12.35
N VAL A 492 -28.16 2.19 -11.22
CA VAL A 492 -29.40 1.53 -10.82
C VAL A 492 -30.34 2.56 -10.23
N GLY A 493 -31.62 2.46 -10.59
CA GLY A 493 -32.67 3.30 -10.04
C GLY A 493 -33.05 2.91 -8.60
N ALA A 494 -34.27 3.23 -8.20
CA ALA A 494 -34.74 2.94 -6.86
C ALA A 494 -34.71 1.44 -6.53
N HIS A 495 -34.13 1.09 -5.38
CA HIS A 495 -33.99 -0.27 -4.89
C HIS A 495 -33.86 -0.26 -3.35
N MET A 496 -33.41 -1.36 -2.74
CA MET A 496 -33.34 -1.52 -1.29
C MET A 496 -31.90 -1.48 -0.76
N PHE A 497 -31.74 -0.95 0.45
CA PHE A 497 -30.45 -0.79 1.13
C PHE A 497 -30.59 -1.17 2.61
N ASN A 498 -29.54 -1.69 3.24
CA ASN A 498 -29.54 -1.95 4.68
C ASN A 498 -28.13 -1.83 5.28
N ALA A 499 -28.02 -1.78 6.60
CA ALA A 499 -26.74 -1.97 7.28
C ALA A 499 -26.37 -3.47 7.25
N ASP A 500 -25.06 -3.77 7.20
CA ASP A 500 -24.54 -5.14 7.21
C ASP A 500 -23.62 -5.41 8.42
N GLY A 501 -23.59 -6.67 8.88
CA GLY A 501 -22.66 -7.13 9.93
C GLY A 501 -23.00 -6.67 11.36
N THR A 502 -23.09 -7.61 12.31
CA THR A 502 -23.42 -7.26 13.71
C THR A 502 -22.35 -6.39 14.35
N SER A 503 -21.08 -6.59 13.99
CA SER A 503 -19.96 -5.81 14.50
C SER A 503 -20.07 -4.33 14.11
N SER A 504 -20.59 -4.03 12.92
CA SER A 504 -20.72 -2.66 12.43
C SER A 504 -21.88 -1.89 13.08
N ASN A 505 -22.81 -2.58 13.77
CA ASN A 505 -23.86 -1.92 14.53
C ASN A 505 -23.27 -0.98 15.59
N GLY A 506 -22.11 -1.32 16.16
CA GLY A 506 -21.39 -0.48 17.12
C GLY A 506 -20.62 0.69 16.50
N TYR A 507 -20.49 0.76 15.18
CA TYR A 507 -19.81 1.87 14.51
C TYR A 507 -20.74 3.09 14.38
N PRO A 508 -20.23 4.33 14.52
CA PRO A 508 -20.97 5.55 14.21
C PRO A 508 -21.51 5.57 12.78
N LEU A 509 -22.60 6.31 12.54
CA LEU A 509 -22.87 6.80 11.19
C LEU A 509 -21.91 7.97 10.86
N PRO A 510 -21.46 8.10 9.60
CA PRO A 510 -21.80 7.26 8.44
C PRO A 510 -20.94 5.98 8.29
N TYR A 511 -20.03 5.70 9.24
CA TYR A 511 -19.04 4.63 9.21
C TYR A 511 -19.59 3.21 9.44
N LYS A 512 -20.63 2.81 8.70
CA LYS A 512 -21.23 1.47 8.79
C LYS A 512 -20.96 0.64 7.56
N ASN A 513 -21.03 -0.68 7.70
CA ASN A 513 -21.10 -1.55 6.54
C ASN A 513 -22.51 -1.51 5.97
N PHE A 514 -22.63 -1.61 4.65
CA PHE A 514 -23.91 -1.59 3.97
C PHE A 514 -24.10 -2.83 3.09
N ALA A 515 -25.35 -3.26 2.97
CA ALA A 515 -25.80 -4.23 1.98
C ALA A 515 -26.65 -3.49 0.94
N GLU A 516 -26.23 -3.56 -0.31
CA GLU A 516 -26.96 -3.03 -1.47
C GLU A 516 -27.74 -4.18 -2.11
N ILE A 517 -29.07 -4.03 -2.17
CA ILE A 517 -29.99 -5.11 -2.53
C ILE A 517 -30.74 -4.70 -3.81
N PHE A 518 -30.43 -5.34 -4.93
CA PHE A 518 -30.99 -5.04 -6.26
C PHE A 518 -32.42 -5.59 -6.43
N GLU A 519 -33.29 -5.23 -5.50
CA GLU A 519 -34.71 -5.57 -5.50
C GLU A 519 -35.55 -4.35 -5.09
N THR A 520 -36.84 -4.39 -5.41
CA THR A 520 -37.84 -3.44 -4.89
C THR A 520 -38.26 -3.84 -3.47
N GLY A 521 -39.01 -2.98 -2.78
CA GLY A 521 -39.56 -3.30 -1.45
C GLY A 521 -40.47 -4.54 -1.41
N ASN A 522 -40.95 -5.01 -2.57
CA ASN A 522 -41.75 -6.23 -2.71
C ASN A 522 -40.91 -7.48 -3.09
N GLY A 523 -39.59 -7.35 -3.22
CA GLY A 523 -38.67 -8.44 -3.58
C GLY A 523 -38.57 -8.72 -5.08
N GLU A 524 -39.03 -7.81 -5.94
CA GLU A 524 -38.88 -7.94 -7.40
C GLU A 524 -37.50 -7.43 -7.82
N SER A 525 -36.82 -8.11 -8.74
CA SER A 525 -35.54 -7.67 -9.29
C SER A 525 -35.63 -6.30 -9.98
N VAL A 526 -34.60 -5.47 -9.81
CA VAL A 526 -34.46 -4.20 -10.54
C VAL A 526 -33.48 -4.33 -11.70
N ASN A 527 -33.59 -3.43 -12.68
CA ASN A 527 -32.62 -3.33 -13.78
C ASN A 527 -31.40 -2.52 -13.34
N ILE A 528 -30.23 -3.10 -13.56
CA ILE A 528 -28.90 -2.52 -13.37
C ILE A 528 -28.34 -2.24 -14.76
N THR A 529 -28.16 -0.98 -15.13
CA THR A 529 -27.52 -0.61 -16.39
C THR A 529 -26.01 -0.64 -16.18
N VAL A 530 -25.35 -1.68 -16.70
CA VAL A 530 -23.91 -1.92 -16.58
C VAL A 530 -23.17 -1.44 -17.82
N GLY A 531 -21.94 -0.94 -17.64
CA GLY A 531 -21.06 -0.47 -18.70
C GLY A 531 -20.85 1.05 -18.73
N LEU A 532 -20.15 1.52 -19.77
CA LEU A 532 -19.86 2.94 -20.00
C LEU A 532 -20.80 3.51 -21.06
N VAL A 533 -20.94 4.84 -21.10
CA VAL A 533 -21.77 5.53 -22.10
C VAL A 533 -21.38 5.06 -23.52
N GLY A 534 -22.35 4.49 -24.25
CA GLY A 534 -22.15 3.94 -25.60
C GLY A 534 -21.93 2.42 -25.65
N GLU A 535 -21.67 1.77 -24.51
CA GLU A 535 -21.49 0.32 -24.38
C GLU A 535 -22.11 -0.19 -23.07
N THR A 536 -23.44 -0.33 -23.06
CA THR A 536 -24.21 -0.73 -21.87
C THR A 536 -25.11 -1.95 -22.09
N GLU A 537 -25.39 -2.70 -21.02
CA GLU A 537 -26.39 -3.78 -20.99
C GLU A 537 -27.27 -3.66 -19.72
N ASN A 538 -28.48 -4.20 -19.74
CA ASN A 538 -29.34 -4.25 -18.56
C ASN A 538 -29.25 -5.63 -17.91
N HIS A 539 -28.76 -5.67 -16.68
CA HIS A 539 -28.64 -6.88 -15.87
C HIS A 539 -29.63 -6.82 -14.70
N THR A 540 -29.90 -7.95 -14.05
CA THR A 540 -30.68 -8.02 -12.80
C THR A 540 -29.87 -8.55 -11.62
N LEU A 541 -28.59 -8.84 -11.88
CA LEU A 541 -27.59 -9.39 -10.98
C LEU A 541 -26.27 -8.68 -11.31
N TYR A 542 -25.42 -8.46 -10.32
CA TYR A 542 -24.13 -7.80 -10.51
C TYR A 542 -22.96 -8.67 -10.05
N SER A 543 -21.85 -8.68 -10.80
CA SER A 543 -20.68 -9.49 -10.46
C SER A 543 -19.45 -8.61 -10.26
N ILE A 544 -18.65 -8.93 -9.23
CA ILE A 544 -17.30 -8.38 -9.06
C ILE A 544 -16.20 -9.44 -9.24
N THR A 545 -16.58 -10.66 -9.59
CA THR A 545 -15.67 -11.79 -9.78
C THR A 545 -15.44 -11.96 -11.28
N ILE A 546 -14.22 -11.62 -11.73
CA ILE A 546 -13.84 -11.70 -13.14
C ILE A 546 -14.06 -13.12 -13.67
N GLY A 547 -14.77 -13.22 -14.80
CA GLY A 547 -15.12 -14.49 -15.44
C GLY A 547 -16.27 -15.26 -14.77
N VAL A 548 -17.06 -14.63 -13.89
CA VAL A 548 -18.32 -15.16 -13.36
C VAL A 548 -19.47 -14.21 -13.75
N GLU A 549 -20.30 -14.62 -14.70
CA GLU A 549 -21.37 -13.79 -15.28
C GLU A 549 -22.69 -13.83 -14.51
N THR A 550 -22.92 -14.87 -13.70
CA THR A 550 -24.20 -15.07 -13.01
C THR A 550 -24.52 -13.96 -12.01
N GLY A 551 -23.52 -13.28 -11.46
CA GLY A 551 -23.69 -12.15 -10.54
C GLY A 551 -24.42 -12.49 -9.23
N GLU A 552 -24.79 -11.44 -8.51
CA GLU A 552 -25.40 -11.48 -7.18
C GLU A 552 -26.55 -10.47 -7.11
N LYS A 553 -27.57 -10.80 -6.32
CA LYS A 553 -28.71 -9.90 -6.03
C LYS A 553 -28.39 -8.87 -4.95
N GLU A 554 -27.40 -9.15 -4.13
CA GLU A 554 -27.04 -8.37 -2.96
C GLU A 554 -25.52 -8.29 -2.92
N MET A 555 -25.00 -7.08 -2.80
CA MET A 555 -23.57 -6.81 -2.64
C MET A 555 -23.30 -6.12 -1.31
N VAL A 556 -22.05 -6.19 -0.82
CA VAL A 556 -21.70 -5.64 0.48
C VAL A 556 -20.59 -4.59 0.35
N HIS A 557 -20.75 -3.49 1.08
CA HIS A 557 -19.82 -2.38 1.14
C HIS A 557 -19.32 -2.24 2.57
N LYS A 558 -18.09 -2.67 2.84
CA LYS A 558 -17.54 -2.67 4.20
C LYS A 558 -16.60 -1.51 4.44
N VAL A 559 -16.73 -0.82 5.57
CA VAL A 559 -15.79 0.27 5.90
C VAL A 559 -14.35 -0.23 5.94
N ASN A 560 -13.44 0.51 5.30
CA ASN A 560 -12.08 0.04 5.08
C ASN A 560 -11.15 0.18 6.30
N PHE A 561 -11.49 1.05 7.28
CA PHE A 561 -10.64 1.28 8.46
C PHE A 561 -10.71 0.15 9.51
N ALA A 562 -11.73 -0.70 9.47
CA ALA A 562 -11.85 -1.81 10.39
C ALA A 562 -10.95 -2.97 9.89
N SER A 563 -10.08 -3.47 10.77
CA SER A 563 -8.91 -4.29 10.39
C SER A 563 -9.28 -5.62 9.73
N SER A 564 -10.42 -6.22 10.11
CA SER A 564 -10.89 -7.47 9.51
C SER A 564 -11.37 -7.27 8.07
N GLU A 565 -11.80 -6.05 7.73
CA GLU A 565 -12.53 -5.73 6.50
C GLU A 565 -11.61 -5.36 5.32
N GLY A 566 -10.53 -4.60 5.55
CA GLY A 566 -9.63 -4.16 4.46
C GLY A 566 -8.60 -5.19 4.04
N ILE A 567 -7.56 -5.37 4.86
CA ILE A 567 -6.38 -6.16 4.49
C ILE A 567 -6.73 -7.65 4.38
N VAL A 568 -7.50 -8.18 5.34
CA VAL A 568 -7.76 -9.62 5.40
C VAL A 568 -8.82 -10.04 4.38
N ASN A 569 -10.03 -9.48 4.42
CA ASN A 569 -11.15 -9.94 3.58
C ASN A 569 -10.96 -9.68 2.08
N ILE A 570 -10.12 -8.73 1.67
CA ILE A 570 -9.84 -8.44 0.27
C ILE A 570 -8.42 -8.81 -0.11
N HIS A 571 -7.43 -8.08 0.39
CA HIS A 571 -6.08 -8.17 -0.17
C HIS A 571 -5.46 -9.55 0.09
N ALA A 572 -5.56 -10.04 1.32
CA ALA A 572 -5.09 -11.37 1.67
C ALA A 572 -5.95 -12.46 1.00
N MET A 573 -7.26 -12.29 0.88
CA MET A 573 -8.11 -13.27 0.19
C MET A 573 -7.90 -13.33 -1.33
N ASN A 574 -7.57 -12.21 -1.98
CA ASN A 574 -7.14 -12.16 -3.37
C ASN A 574 -5.79 -12.84 -3.55
N MET A 575 -4.83 -12.58 -2.65
CA MET A 575 -3.53 -13.25 -2.64
C MET A 575 -3.69 -14.76 -2.41
N TYR A 576 -4.53 -15.17 -1.45
CA TYR A 576 -4.87 -16.57 -1.16
C TYR A 576 -5.36 -17.27 -2.43
N GLN A 577 -6.32 -16.66 -3.13
CA GLN A 577 -6.87 -17.22 -4.36
C GLN A 577 -5.81 -17.36 -5.46
N GLN A 578 -4.97 -16.33 -5.68
CA GLN A 578 -3.93 -16.37 -6.70
C GLN A 578 -2.88 -17.46 -6.43
N ILE A 579 -2.38 -17.55 -5.18
CA ILE A 579 -1.40 -18.56 -4.78
C ILE A 579 -2.03 -19.95 -4.84
N LEU A 580 -3.27 -20.10 -4.37
CA LEU A 580 -3.99 -21.37 -4.41
C LEU A 580 -4.10 -21.89 -5.84
N LEU A 581 -4.54 -21.04 -6.79
CA LEU A 581 -4.66 -21.44 -8.20
C LEU A 581 -3.29 -21.75 -8.83
N ALA A 582 -2.23 -21.03 -8.44
CA ALA A 582 -0.87 -21.32 -8.90
C ALA A 582 -0.39 -22.70 -8.41
N CYS A 583 -0.60 -23.01 -7.13
CA CYS A 583 -0.27 -24.32 -6.54
C CYS A 583 -1.16 -25.45 -7.06
N ALA A 584 -2.44 -25.18 -7.32
CA ALA A 584 -3.40 -26.18 -7.78
C ALA A 584 -3.08 -26.73 -9.18
N LYS A 585 -2.26 -26.02 -9.97
CA LYS A 585 -1.73 -26.52 -11.25
C LYS A 585 -0.84 -27.76 -11.10
N SER A 586 -0.16 -27.91 -9.97
CA SER A 586 0.69 -29.08 -9.67
C SER A 586 0.09 -30.00 -8.61
N ASN A 587 -0.90 -29.52 -7.85
CA ASN A 587 -1.65 -30.32 -6.89
C ASN A 587 -3.16 -30.07 -7.01
N GLU A 588 -3.82 -30.86 -7.87
CA GLU A 588 -5.26 -30.70 -8.14
C GLU A 588 -6.16 -30.95 -6.91
N SER A 589 -5.65 -31.56 -5.83
CA SER A 589 -6.38 -31.71 -4.57
C SER A 589 -6.75 -30.37 -3.93
N LEU A 590 -6.08 -29.29 -4.33
CA LEU A 590 -6.36 -27.92 -3.91
C LEU A 590 -7.55 -27.29 -4.64
N TYR A 591 -8.09 -27.88 -5.70
CA TYR A 591 -9.32 -27.39 -6.31
C TYR A 591 -10.56 -27.80 -5.51
N THR A 592 -11.62 -27.00 -5.59
CA THR A 592 -12.99 -27.53 -5.39
C THR A 592 -13.39 -28.39 -6.58
N ALA A 593 -14.41 -29.23 -6.44
CA ALA A 593 -14.98 -29.99 -7.57
C ALA A 593 -15.37 -29.08 -8.75
N TYR A 594 -15.93 -27.90 -8.47
CA TYR A 594 -16.35 -26.92 -9.48
C TYR A 594 -15.18 -26.20 -10.13
N GLN A 595 -14.12 -25.87 -9.38
CA GLN A 595 -12.89 -25.34 -9.96
C GLN A 595 -12.18 -26.39 -10.82
N LYS A 596 -12.18 -27.65 -10.38
CA LYS A 596 -11.62 -28.77 -11.14
C LYS A 596 -12.37 -28.96 -12.45
N GLU A 597 -13.71 -28.85 -12.46
CA GLU A 597 -14.49 -28.89 -13.70
C GLU A 597 -14.05 -27.81 -14.70
N GLN A 598 -13.81 -26.56 -14.25
CA GLN A 598 -13.28 -25.51 -15.12
C GLN A 598 -11.88 -25.86 -15.66
N ALA A 599 -11.00 -26.37 -14.80
CA ALA A 599 -9.64 -26.75 -15.17
C ALA A 599 -9.60 -27.92 -16.17
N ASP A 600 -10.41 -28.96 -15.94
CA ASP A 600 -10.51 -30.16 -16.79
C ASP A 600 -11.08 -29.82 -18.18
N LEU A 601 -11.89 -28.77 -18.29
CA LEU A 601 -12.37 -28.21 -19.57
C LEU A 601 -11.32 -27.34 -20.28
N GLY A 602 -10.12 -27.17 -19.72
CA GLY A 602 -9.09 -26.29 -20.25
C GLY A 602 -9.44 -24.80 -20.19
N LYS A 603 -10.43 -24.42 -19.37
CA LYS A 603 -10.84 -23.03 -19.18
C LYS A 603 -10.04 -22.39 -18.05
N ALA A 604 -9.96 -21.06 -18.03
CA ALA A 604 -9.47 -20.34 -16.87
C ALA A 604 -10.35 -20.65 -15.65
N VAL A 605 -9.72 -20.98 -14.52
CA VAL A 605 -10.44 -21.21 -13.26
C VAL A 605 -10.82 -19.87 -12.65
N THR A 606 -12.11 -19.53 -12.70
CA THR A 606 -12.66 -18.23 -12.26
C THR A 606 -13.38 -18.33 -10.92
N TYR A 607 -13.91 -19.51 -10.58
CA TYR A 607 -14.52 -19.73 -9.27
C TYR A 607 -13.48 -19.62 -8.15
N ARG A 608 -13.92 -19.10 -7.00
CA ARG A 608 -13.04 -18.80 -5.87
C ARG A 608 -13.30 -19.70 -4.67
N LYS A 609 -12.32 -19.78 -3.77
CA LYS A 609 -12.49 -20.31 -2.40
C LYS A 609 -12.57 -19.21 -1.33
N SER A 610 -12.40 -17.96 -1.74
CA SER A 610 -12.41 -16.77 -0.89
C SER A 610 -13.26 -15.67 -1.54
N LEU A 611 -13.70 -14.70 -0.75
CA LEU A 611 -14.43 -13.54 -1.28
C LEU A 611 -13.57 -12.78 -2.31
N SER A 612 -14.20 -12.26 -3.35
CA SER A 612 -13.62 -11.21 -4.19
C SER A 612 -13.93 -9.85 -3.58
N GLY A 613 -13.06 -8.88 -3.85
CA GLY A 613 -13.35 -7.50 -3.56
C GLY A 613 -12.21 -6.56 -3.90
N PHE A 614 -12.49 -5.27 -3.79
CA PHE A 614 -11.55 -4.18 -4.02
C PHE A 614 -11.99 -2.91 -3.26
N PRO A 615 -11.08 -1.97 -2.98
CA PRO A 615 -11.43 -0.73 -2.31
C PRO A 615 -12.16 0.24 -3.25
N GLU A 616 -13.09 1.01 -2.69
CA GLU A 616 -13.82 2.08 -3.36
C GLU A 616 -14.01 3.30 -2.44
N ILE A 617 -14.29 4.46 -3.03
CA ILE A 617 -14.59 5.68 -2.28
C ILE A 617 -16.10 5.93 -2.33
N GLY A 618 -16.74 5.95 -1.16
CA GLY A 618 -18.18 6.11 -1.04
C GLY A 618 -18.59 7.56 -0.78
N PHE A 619 -19.54 8.02 -1.58
CA PHE A 619 -20.18 9.32 -1.47
C PHE A 619 -21.70 9.19 -1.36
N ARG A 620 -22.34 10.23 -0.85
CA ARG A 620 -23.78 10.32 -0.67
C ARG A 620 -24.36 11.51 -1.39
N ARG A 621 -25.53 11.29 -1.96
CA ARG A 621 -26.47 12.33 -2.39
C ARG A 621 -27.80 12.12 -1.67
N THR A 622 -28.56 13.20 -1.48
CA THR A 622 -29.93 13.15 -0.94
C THR A 622 -30.90 13.83 -1.91
N SER A 623 -32.19 13.53 -1.80
CA SER A 623 -33.26 14.21 -2.53
C SER A 623 -33.24 15.74 -2.33
N THR A 624 -32.84 16.19 -1.14
CA THR A 624 -32.71 17.63 -0.82
C THR A 624 -31.45 18.28 -1.37
N SER A 625 -30.42 17.51 -1.73
CA SER A 625 -29.14 18.06 -2.20
C SER A 625 -29.20 18.61 -3.63
N GLY A 626 -30.25 18.31 -4.39
CA GLY A 626 -30.45 18.82 -5.76
C GLY A 626 -29.26 18.49 -6.68
N THR A 627 -28.66 19.52 -7.28
CA THR A 627 -27.49 19.40 -8.17
C THR A 627 -26.15 19.55 -7.45
N ALA A 628 -26.13 19.61 -6.12
CA ALA A 628 -24.89 19.71 -5.36
C ALA A 628 -23.99 18.48 -5.59
N ALA A 629 -22.69 18.69 -5.45
CA ALA A 629 -21.72 17.61 -5.45
C ALA A 629 -22.04 16.60 -4.33
N PRO A 630 -21.88 15.29 -4.55
CA PRO A 630 -22.03 14.29 -3.50
C PRO A 630 -21.10 14.59 -2.31
N THR A 631 -21.56 14.33 -1.10
CA THR A 631 -20.77 14.45 0.13
C THR A 631 -19.98 13.16 0.36
N PHE A 632 -18.74 13.25 0.79
CA PHE A 632 -17.97 12.07 1.18
C PHE A 632 -18.69 11.32 2.32
N LEU A 633 -18.60 9.99 2.34
CA LEU A 633 -19.01 9.19 3.50
C LEU A 633 -17.83 8.49 4.15
N SER A 634 -17.16 7.62 3.40
CA SER A 634 -16.03 6.80 3.88
C SER A 634 -15.33 6.14 2.70
N ILE A 635 -14.23 5.47 2.99
CA ILE A 635 -13.63 4.45 2.12
C ILE A 635 -14.28 3.11 2.46
N TYR A 636 -14.69 2.38 1.43
CA TYR A 636 -15.34 1.08 1.54
C TYR A 636 -14.56 0.02 0.78
N ASN A 637 -14.96 -1.21 1.04
CA ASN A 637 -14.52 -2.44 0.42
C ASN A 637 -15.74 -3.03 -0.27
N PHE A 638 -15.76 -3.01 -1.59
CA PHE A 638 -16.82 -3.63 -2.36
C PHE A 638 -16.53 -5.13 -2.44
N ILE A 639 -17.38 -5.95 -1.83
CA ILE A 639 -17.15 -7.39 -1.67
C ILE A 639 -18.38 -8.21 -2.04
N ASN A 640 -18.15 -9.47 -2.40
CA ASN A 640 -19.23 -10.43 -2.59
C ASN A 640 -20.01 -10.60 -1.28
N ASN A 641 -21.30 -10.89 -1.41
CA ASN A 641 -22.06 -11.37 -0.27
C ASN A 641 -21.62 -12.81 0.07
N LYS A 642 -21.25 -13.06 1.33
CA LYS A 642 -20.85 -14.40 1.79
C LYS A 642 -21.95 -15.47 1.70
N TYR A 643 -23.21 -15.07 1.47
CA TYR A 643 -24.33 -15.99 1.20
C TYR A 643 -24.46 -16.35 -0.29
N SER A 644 -23.69 -15.70 -1.16
CA SER A 644 -23.72 -15.93 -2.59
C SER A 644 -23.02 -17.26 -2.94
N ALA A 645 -23.67 -18.05 -3.79
CA ALA A 645 -23.11 -19.28 -4.33
C ALA A 645 -22.37 -19.05 -5.67
N SER A 646 -22.62 -17.92 -6.34
CA SER A 646 -22.24 -17.70 -7.74
C SER A 646 -20.73 -17.67 -7.94
N PHE A 647 -20.02 -16.87 -7.14
CA PHE A 647 -18.56 -16.74 -7.24
C PHE A 647 -17.81 -18.02 -6.84
N LEU A 648 -18.47 -18.97 -6.18
CA LEU A 648 -17.94 -20.26 -5.77
C LEU A 648 -18.19 -21.36 -6.81
N GLY A 649 -19.07 -21.10 -7.79
CA GLY A 649 -19.58 -22.13 -8.72
C GLY A 649 -20.59 -23.09 -8.09
N PHE A 650 -21.04 -22.83 -6.86
CA PHE A 650 -21.94 -23.72 -6.14
C PHE A 650 -23.40 -23.53 -6.61
N PRO A 651 -24.22 -24.58 -6.59
CA PRO A 651 -25.65 -24.45 -6.89
C PRO A 651 -26.37 -23.67 -5.79
N VAL A 652 -27.20 -22.70 -6.20
CA VAL A 652 -27.80 -21.69 -5.31
C VAL A 652 -28.70 -22.28 -4.21
N LYS A 653 -29.42 -23.38 -4.50
CA LYS A 653 -30.43 -23.96 -3.58
C LYS A 653 -30.26 -25.45 -3.34
N ASP A 654 -29.28 -26.08 -3.98
CA ASP A 654 -29.12 -27.54 -3.96
C ASP A 654 -28.10 -27.96 -2.90
N TYR A 655 -28.58 -27.99 -1.64
CA TYR A 655 -27.77 -28.42 -0.49
C TYR A 655 -27.30 -29.87 -0.62
N MET A 656 -27.91 -30.67 -1.51
CA MET A 656 -27.52 -32.05 -1.72
C MET A 656 -26.24 -32.18 -2.54
N LYS A 657 -25.83 -31.12 -3.25
CA LYS A 657 -24.60 -31.10 -4.05
C LYS A 657 -23.48 -30.32 -3.36
N ALA A 658 -23.81 -29.15 -2.81
CA ALA A 658 -22.82 -28.32 -2.13
C ALA A 658 -23.38 -27.59 -0.92
N GLN A 659 -22.55 -27.45 0.12
CA GLN A 659 -22.88 -26.74 1.35
C GLN A 659 -21.68 -25.93 1.86
N ILE A 660 -21.94 -24.77 2.46
CA ILE A 660 -20.95 -24.04 3.25
C ILE A 660 -21.51 -23.76 4.65
N TRP A 661 -20.74 -24.16 5.66
CA TRP A 661 -21.04 -23.97 7.07
C TRP A 661 -19.97 -23.10 7.72
N GLU A 662 -20.33 -21.91 8.17
CA GLU A 662 -19.47 -21.06 9.00
C GLU A 662 -19.57 -21.52 10.46
N ILE A 663 -18.44 -21.62 11.12
CA ILE A 663 -18.36 -21.92 12.55
C ILE A 663 -18.47 -20.63 13.36
N ASP A 664 -19.29 -20.64 14.41
CA ASP A 664 -19.48 -19.49 15.31
C ASP A 664 -18.25 -19.24 16.20
N GLU A 665 -17.80 -20.26 16.94
CA GLU A 665 -16.58 -20.23 17.77
C GLU A 665 -15.71 -21.47 17.55
N ASN A 666 -14.52 -21.30 16.97
CA ASN A 666 -13.69 -22.43 16.55
C ASN A 666 -12.99 -23.13 17.71
N VAL A 667 -12.69 -22.41 18.79
CA VAL A 667 -11.83 -22.87 19.90
C VAL A 667 -12.47 -23.87 20.86
N ASN A 668 -13.80 -23.92 20.95
CA ASN A 668 -14.50 -24.72 21.97
C ASN A 668 -15.46 -25.80 21.43
N MET A 669 -15.62 -25.94 20.11
CA MET A 669 -16.75 -26.68 19.53
C MET A 669 -16.63 -28.21 19.50
N PHE A 670 -15.42 -28.79 19.37
CA PHE A 670 -15.29 -30.23 19.16
C PHE A 670 -15.23 -31.05 20.45
N ASN A 671 -16.11 -30.73 21.40
CA ASN A 671 -16.08 -31.33 22.73
C ASN A 671 -17.26 -32.27 23.04
N GLN A 672 -18.29 -32.31 22.18
CA GLN A 672 -19.48 -33.14 22.34
C GLN A 672 -19.99 -33.59 20.98
N GLU A 673 -20.52 -34.81 20.89
CA GLU A 673 -21.17 -35.26 19.66
C GLU A 673 -22.50 -34.56 19.45
N ALA A 674 -22.85 -34.32 18.20
CA ALA A 674 -24.11 -33.75 17.79
C ALA A 674 -25.16 -34.83 17.51
N GLY A 675 -26.29 -34.69 18.19
CA GLY A 675 -27.52 -35.43 17.91
C GLY A 675 -28.44 -34.71 16.90
N ASP A 676 -29.53 -35.38 16.56
CA ASP A 676 -30.58 -34.88 15.68
C ASP A 676 -31.59 -33.99 16.39
N TYR A 677 -32.30 -33.18 15.61
CA TYR A 677 -33.57 -32.63 16.07
C TYR A 677 -34.56 -33.78 16.29
N SER A 678 -35.34 -33.71 17.36
CA SER A 678 -36.41 -34.66 17.62
C SER A 678 -37.57 -33.98 18.34
N VAL A 679 -38.74 -34.60 18.30
CA VAL A 679 -39.92 -34.15 19.03
C VAL A 679 -40.22 -35.16 20.12
N VAL A 680 -40.20 -34.71 21.37
CA VAL A 680 -40.52 -35.52 22.56
C VAL A 680 -41.74 -34.89 23.22
N GLY A 681 -42.89 -35.54 23.07
CA GLY A 681 -44.18 -34.93 23.43
C GLY A 681 -44.41 -33.65 22.61
N ASP A 682 -44.72 -32.54 23.27
CA ASP A 682 -44.91 -31.23 22.62
C ASP A 682 -43.62 -30.39 22.55
N SER A 683 -42.48 -30.95 22.92
CA SER A 683 -41.21 -30.23 23.00
C SER A 683 -40.28 -30.58 21.84
N LEU A 684 -39.75 -29.55 21.18
CA LEU A 684 -38.70 -29.67 20.18
C LEU A 684 -37.33 -29.77 20.86
N GLN A 685 -36.70 -30.94 20.77
CA GLN A 685 -35.31 -31.13 21.12
C GLN A 685 -34.44 -30.64 19.97
N LYS A 686 -33.53 -29.71 20.24
CA LYS A 686 -32.71 -29.07 19.20
C LYS A 686 -31.35 -29.76 19.09
N SER A 687 -30.87 -29.94 17.86
CA SER A 687 -29.47 -30.31 17.63
C SER A 687 -28.55 -29.20 18.16
N VAL A 688 -27.46 -29.58 18.84
CA VAL A 688 -26.43 -28.64 19.31
C VAL A 688 -25.73 -27.90 18.16
N LEU A 689 -25.81 -28.40 16.93
CA LEU A 689 -25.18 -27.75 15.77
C LEU A 689 -25.81 -26.38 15.47
N THR A 690 -27.14 -26.28 15.57
CA THR A 690 -27.89 -25.08 15.15
C THR A 690 -28.93 -24.58 16.17
N GLY A 691 -29.17 -25.33 17.25
CA GLY A 691 -30.11 -25.00 18.32
C GLY A 691 -29.57 -23.98 19.33
N ILE A 692 -28.30 -24.13 19.68
CA ILE A 692 -27.39 -23.09 20.19
C ILE A 692 -26.26 -23.09 19.15
N PRO A 693 -26.25 -22.15 18.21
CA PRO A 693 -25.53 -22.35 16.96
C PRO A 693 -24.03 -22.53 17.19
N LEU A 694 -23.52 -23.74 16.93
CA LEU A 694 -22.10 -23.96 16.65
C LEU A 694 -21.79 -23.61 15.19
N TYR A 695 -22.78 -23.77 14.31
CA TYR A 695 -22.66 -23.53 12.88
C TYR A 695 -23.79 -22.66 12.33
N TYR A 696 -23.44 -21.84 11.34
CA TYR A 696 -24.39 -21.15 10.46
C TYR A 696 -24.20 -21.61 9.02
N ALA A 697 -25.26 -22.09 8.39
CA ALA A 697 -25.26 -22.28 6.94
C ALA A 697 -25.10 -20.94 6.22
N ARG A 698 -24.21 -20.92 5.23
CA ARG A 698 -23.98 -19.78 4.32
C ARG A 698 -24.52 -20.08 2.93
N VAL A 699 -24.19 -21.24 2.38
CA VAL A 699 -24.67 -21.69 1.06
C VAL A 699 -25.29 -23.08 1.22
N PRO A 700 -26.60 -23.25 0.97
CA PRO A 700 -27.62 -22.21 0.94
C PRO A 700 -27.93 -21.65 2.35
N LYS A 701 -28.30 -20.37 2.44
CA LYS A 701 -28.69 -19.70 3.70
C LYS A 701 -30.01 -20.23 4.29
N LYS A 702 -30.94 -20.66 3.44
CA LYS A 702 -32.33 -21.02 3.79
C LYS A 702 -32.62 -22.48 3.47
N SER A 703 -33.45 -23.11 4.29
CA SER A 703 -33.94 -24.47 4.03
C SER A 703 -34.88 -24.45 2.82
N PRO A 704 -34.74 -25.38 1.85
CA PRO A 704 -35.69 -25.53 0.75
C PRO A 704 -37.06 -26.05 1.21
N THR A 705 -37.10 -26.81 2.32
CA THR A 705 -38.30 -27.44 2.87
C THR A 705 -38.96 -26.53 3.91
N ASN A 706 -38.23 -26.19 4.97
CA ASN A 706 -38.66 -25.28 6.03
C ASN A 706 -38.31 -23.83 5.66
N LYS A 707 -38.95 -23.29 4.61
CA LYS A 707 -38.57 -22.02 3.94
C LYS A 707 -38.43 -20.78 4.84
N ALA A 708 -39.15 -20.75 5.97
CA ALA A 708 -39.03 -19.66 6.95
C ALA A 708 -37.72 -19.72 7.77
N ASN A 709 -37.09 -20.89 7.81
CA ASN A 709 -35.92 -21.20 8.63
C ASN A 709 -34.61 -21.13 7.83
N LYS A 710 -33.49 -21.04 8.56
CA LYS A 710 -32.16 -21.28 7.99
C LYS A 710 -32.01 -22.77 7.68
N LEU A 711 -31.09 -23.12 6.78
CA LEU A 711 -30.79 -24.53 6.50
C LEU A 711 -30.39 -25.26 7.79
N GLY A 712 -30.97 -26.44 8.02
CA GLY A 712 -30.71 -27.26 9.21
C GLY A 712 -31.27 -26.70 10.52
N VAL A 713 -32.28 -25.83 10.48
CA VAL A 713 -32.95 -25.29 11.68
C VAL A 713 -34.44 -25.64 11.70
N ALA A 714 -34.88 -26.30 12.77
CA ALA A 714 -36.29 -26.36 13.16
C ALA A 714 -36.54 -25.41 14.34
N LYS A 715 -37.65 -24.65 14.28
CA LYS A 715 -38.05 -23.69 15.32
C LYS A 715 -39.28 -24.14 16.09
N LYS A 716 -40.11 -24.99 15.49
CA LYS A 716 -41.37 -25.50 16.06
C LYS A 716 -41.52 -26.98 15.77
N THR A 717 -42.30 -27.66 16.59
CA THR A 717 -42.59 -29.10 16.44
C THR A 717 -43.32 -29.44 15.14
N THR A 718 -43.95 -28.46 14.48
CA THR A 718 -44.61 -28.64 13.18
C THR A 718 -43.70 -28.43 11.97
N ASP A 719 -42.42 -28.08 12.17
CA ASP A 719 -41.46 -28.03 11.05
C ASP A 719 -41.15 -29.45 10.58
N ASN A 720 -40.72 -29.61 9.33
CA ASN A 720 -40.30 -30.93 8.83
C ASN A 720 -38.96 -31.31 9.48
N ILE A 721 -39.02 -32.14 10.52
CA ILE A 721 -37.87 -32.55 11.32
C ILE A 721 -36.94 -33.47 10.54
N ASP A 722 -37.49 -34.42 9.78
CA ASP A 722 -36.71 -35.35 8.96
C ASP A 722 -35.89 -34.60 7.90
N ALA A 723 -36.52 -33.64 7.21
CA ALA A 723 -35.81 -32.78 6.27
C ALA A 723 -34.74 -31.92 6.95
N THR A 724 -35.00 -31.43 8.17
CA THR A 724 -34.01 -30.67 8.93
C THR A 724 -32.78 -31.53 9.28
N ASN A 725 -33.01 -32.78 9.69
CA ASN A 725 -31.95 -33.72 10.01
C ASN A 725 -31.18 -34.17 8.76
N GLN A 726 -31.86 -34.32 7.63
CA GLN A 726 -31.20 -34.52 6.33
C GLN A 726 -30.31 -33.32 5.99
N GLU A 727 -30.81 -32.09 6.08
CA GLU A 727 -30.01 -30.88 5.83
C GLU A 727 -28.75 -30.79 6.72
N LEU A 728 -28.78 -31.36 7.93
CA LEU A 728 -27.65 -31.41 8.85
C LEU A 728 -26.71 -32.61 8.66
N ALA A 729 -27.09 -33.62 7.88
CA ALA A 729 -26.42 -34.93 7.89
C ALA A 729 -24.92 -34.83 7.60
N VAL A 730 -24.53 -34.02 6.61
CA VAL A 730 -23.13 -33.85 6.19
C VAL A 730 -22.30 -33.17 7.28
N ILE A 731 -22.77 -32.03 7.79
CA ILE A 731 -22.03 -31.29 8.84
C ILE A 731 -22.01 -32.06 10.16
N LYS A 732 -23.09 -32.78 10.50
CA LYS A 732 -23.15 -33.67 11.67
C LYS A 732 -22.13 -34.79 11.57
N ARG A 733 -22.07 -35.46 10.41
CA ARG A 733 -21.09 -36.52 10.13
C ARG A 733 -19.65 -36.01 10.28
N PHE A 734 -19.34 -34.85 9.71
CA PHE A 734 -18.02 -34.23 9.86
C PHE A 734 -17.73 -33.87 11.33
N HIS A 735 -18.65 -33.18 12.00
CA HIS A 735 -18.48 -32.73 13.39
C HIS A 735 -18.22 -33.91 14.34
N ASN A 736 -19.06 -34.95 14.28
CA ASN A 736 -18.91 -36.13 15.15
C ASN A 736 -17.60 -36.86 14.87
N TRP A 737 -17.15 -36.91 13.61
CA TRP A 737 -15.83 -37.44 13.29
C TRP A 737 -14.70 -36.63 13.94
N VAL A 738 -14.72 -35.29 13.84
CA VAL A 738 -13.71 -34.44 14.50
C VAL A 738 -13.71 -34.65 16.01
N VAL A 739 -14.89 -34.68 16.65
CA VAL A 739 -15.04 -34.98 18.09
C VAL A 739 -14.41 -36.33 18.44
N SER A 740 -14.65 -37.35 17.62
CA SER A 740 -14.10 -38.70 17.83
C SER A 740 -12.57 -38.79 17.66
N THR A 741 -11.94 -37.81 17.02
CA THR A 741 -10.47 -37.73 16.86
C THR A 741 -9.82 -36.74 17.82
N ASN A 742 -10.60 -35.97 18.60
CA ASN A 742 -10.07 -34.99 19.54
C ASN A 742 -9.38 -35.67 20.74
N VAL A 743 -8.05 -35.61 20.80
CA VAL A 743 -7.25 -36.23 21.87
C VAL A 743 -7.53 -35.67 23.26
N LEU A 744 -7.99 -34.41 23.35
CA LEU A 744 -8.24 -33.76 24.64
C LEU A 744 -9.43 -34.38 25.37
N LEU A 745 -10.40 -34.94 24.63
CA LEU A 745 -11.54 -35.62 25.24
C LEU A 745 -11.16 -36.97 25.86
N ALA A 746 -10.25 -37.73 25.23
CA ALA A 746 -9.68 -38.93 25.85
C ALA A 746 -8.94 -38.58 27.16
N GLU A 747 -8.16 -37.50 27.16
CA GLU A 747 -7.45 -37.02 28.36
C GLU A 747 -8.40 -36.48 29.45
N ARG A 748 -9.53 -35.87 29.07
CA ARG A 748 -10.57 -35.44 30.02
C ARG A 748 -11.25 -36.66 30.64
N TYR A 749 -11.65 -37.64 29.83
CA TYR A 749 -12.28 -38.87 30.31
C TYR A 749 -11.39 -39.60 31.32
N LYS A 750 -10.10 -39.78 30.99
CA LYS A 750 -9.14 -40.41 31.92
C LYS A 750 -9.01 -39.66 33.24
N ARG A 751 -9.02 -38.32 33.21
CA ARG A 751 -8.97 -37.51 34.44
C ARG A 751 -10.21 -37.68 35.30
N GLU A 752 -11.38 -37.87 34.69
CA GLU A 752 -12.65 -38.03 35.40
C GLU A 752 -12.87 -39.46 35.93
N HIS A 753 -12.45 -40.47 35.17
CA HIS A 753 -12.74 -41.88 35.46
C HIS A 753 -11.53 -42.72 35.89
N GLY A 754 -10.34 -42.13 35.94
CA GLY A 754 -9.08 -42.78 36.34
C GLY A 754 -8.41 -43.62 35.25
N ASP A 755 -9.11 -43.98 34.18
CA ASP A 755 -8.58 -44.70 33.01
C ASP A 755 -9.29 -44.22 31.73
N TYR A 756 -8.71 -44.52 30.57
CA TYR A 756 -9.34 -44.29 29.27
C TYR A 756 -10.57 -45.19 29.07
N ALA A 757 -11.57 -44.69 28.36
CA ALA A 757 -12.77 -45.47 28.03
C ALA A 757 -12.40 -46.74 27.25
N THR A 758 -13.09 -47.85 27.52
CA THR A 758 -12.94 -49.07 26.73
C THR A 758 -13.71 -48.92 25.42
N LEU A 759 -13.06 -49.25 24.30
CA LEU A 759 -13.72 -49.23 22.99
C LEU A 759 -14.77 -50.35 22.93
N PRO A 760 -15.92 -50.15 22.24
CA PRO A 760 -16.96 -51.19 22.12
C PRO A 760 -16.46 -52.51 21.54
N ALA A 761 -15.45 -52.44 20.66
CA ALA A 761 -14.69 -53.56 20.15
C ALA A 761 -13.24 -53.11 19.88
N PRO A 762 -12.25 -54.02 19.93
CA PRO A 762 -10.88 -53.70 19.50
C PRO A 762 -10.84 -53.19 18.06
N VAL A 763 -10.10 -52.11 17.81
CA VAL A 763 -9.93 -51.50 16.48
C VAL A 763 -8.48 -51.62 16.04
N VAL A 764 -8.25 -52.04 14.80
CA VAL A 764 -6.90 -52.14 14.24
C VAL A 764 -6.67 -51.01 13.25
N TYR A 765 -5.73 -50.11 13.56
CA TYR A 765 -5.26 -49.08 12.64
C TYR A 765 -3.75 -49.23 12.42
N ASN A 766 -3.34 -49.29 11.15
CA ASN A 766 -1.93 -49.42 10.74
C ASN A 766 -1.19 -50.57 11.47
N GLY A 767 -1.85 -51.72 11.61
CA GLY A 767 -1.30 -52.91 12.28
C GLY A 767 -1.22 -52.84 13.81
N THR A 768 -1.66 -51.74 14.43
CA THR A 768 -1.74 -51.62 15.90
C THR A 768 -3.18 -51.82 16.35
N THR A 769 -3.39 -52.73 17.31
CA THR A 769 -4.69 -52.96 17.95
C THR A 769 -4.89 -52.00 19.11
N TYR A 770 -6.01 -51.31 19.12
CA TYR A 770 -6.45 -50.41 20.18
C TYR A 770 -7.69 -50.99 20.86
N GLU A 771 -7.67 -51.09 22.18
CA GLU A 771 -8.82 -51.53 23.00
C GLU A 771 -9.38 -50.39 23.87
N LYS A 772 -8.67 -49.26 23.90
CA LYS A 772 -8.96 -48.09 24.74
C LYS A 772 -9.01 -46.84 23.89
N ASP A 773 -9.98 -45.97 24.21
CA ASP A 773 -10.11 -44.64 23.63
C ASP A 773 -9.08 -43.68 24.26
N ASN A 774 -7.84 -43.80 23.78
CA ASN A 774 -6.71 -43.02 24.24
C ASN A 774 -6.20 -42.07 23.13
N PRO A 775 -5.30 -41.11 23.44
CA PRO A 775 -4.76 -40.19 22.44
C PRO A 775 -4.08 -40.86 21.24
N ALA A 776 -3.49 -42.05 21.43
CA ALA A 776 -2.86 -42.79 20.33
C ALA A 776 -3.92 -43.36 19.38
N TYR A 777 -4.98 -43.97 19.91
CA TYR A 777 -6.14 -44.41 19.13
C TYR A 777 -6.75 -43.26 18.33
N ARG A 778 -7.05 -42.12 18.99
CA ARG A 778 -7.67 -40.97 18.32
C ARG A 778 -6.79 -40.35 17.24
N ARG A 779 -5.47 -40.30 17.44
CA ARG A 779 -4.50 -39.89 16.39
C ARG A 779 -4.46 -40.89 15.23
N ALA A 780 -4.42 -42.19 15.53
CA ALA A 780 -4.43 -43.22 14.50
C ALA A 780 -5.73 -43.18 13.68
N LYS A 781 -6.87 -42.97 14.36
CA LYS A 781 -8.18 -42.74 13.73
C LYS A 781 -8.15 -41.56 12.77
N PHE A 782 -7.63 -40.41 13.22
CA PHE A 782 -7.48 -39.24 12.33
C PHE A 782 -6.65 -39.59 11.10
N THR A 783 -5.47 -40.19 11.28
CA THR A 783 -4.57 -40.54 10.18
C THR A 783 -5.20 -41.49 9.17
N VAL A 784 -5.96 -42.49 9.62
CA VAL A 784 -6.59 -43.49 8.75
C VAL A 784 -7.85 -42.94 8.07
N GLU A 785 -8.64 -42.14 8.76
CA GLU A 785 -9.97 -41.74 8.29
C GLU A 785 -10.01 -40.36 7.62
N ALA A 786 -9.06 -39.45 7.88
CA ALA A 786 -9.14 -38.04 7.47
C ALA A 786 -9.43 -37.83 5.98
N SER A 787 -8.89 -38.67 5.09
CA SER A 787 -9.12 -38.58 3.63
C SER A 787 -10.59 -38.75 3.22
N THR A 788 -11.41 -39.37 4.08
CA THR A 788 -12.86 -39.57 3.88
C THR A 788 -13.69 -38.35 4.31
N TYR A 789 -13.10 -37.44 5.12
CA TYR A 789 -13.81 -36.32 5.74
C TYR A 789 -13.29 -34.94 5.34
N LEU A 790 -12.00 -34.82 4.99
CA LEU A 790 -11.41 -33.56 4.54
C LEU A 790 -10.31 -33.76 3.49
N ARG A 791 -10.10 -32.72 2.68
CA ARG A 791 -8.93 -32.61 1.80
C ARG A 791 -7.76 -32.06 2.61
N LEU A 792 -6.87 -32.94 3.06
CA LEU A 792 -5.78 -32.59 3.98
C LEU A 792 -4.89 -31.47 3.41
N ASP A 793 -4.52 -31.55 2.14
CA ASP A 793 -3.71 -30.52 1.48
C ASP A 793 -4.39 -29.14 1.50
N SER A 794 -5.70 -29.09 1.21
CA SER A 794 -6.47 -27.84 1.23
C SER A 794 -6.56 -27.26 2.64
N ALA A 795 -6.71 -28.11 3.67
CA ALA A 795 -6.72 -27.68 5.06
C ALA A 795 -5.34 -27.15 5.48
N ILE A 796 -4.27 -27.90 5.20
CA ILE A 796 -2.88 -27.50 5.49
C ILE A 796 -2.54 -26.19 4.77
N PHE A 797 -2.95 -26.02 3.52
CA PHE A 797 -2.76 -24.77 2.78
C PHE A 797 -3.43 -23.58 3.47
N TYR A 798 -4.70 -23.74 3.87
CA TYR A 798 -5.45 -22.70 4.59
C TYR A 798 -4.78 -22.31 5.92
N PHE A 799 -4.41 -23.30 6.75
CA PHE A 799 -3.78 -23.04 8.04
C PHE A 799 -2.39 -22.40 7.89
N ASN A 800 -1.56 -22.88 6.95
CA ASN A 800 -0.28 -22.23 6.68
C ASN A 800 -0.47 -20.79 6.23
N PHE A 801 -1.35 -20.53 5.26
CA PHE A 801 -1.59 -19.19 4.78
C PHE A 801 -2.07 -18.26 5.91
N CYS A 802 -3.10 -18.66 6.66
CA CYS A 802 -3.67 -17.83 7.72
C CYS A 802 -2.69 -17.59 8.88
N GLN A 803 -1.84 -18.56 9.21
CA GLN A 803 -0.80 -18.39 10.23
C GLN A 803 0.21 -17.30 9.84
N TRP A 804 0.64 -17.27 8.57
CA TRP A 804 1.67 -16.33 8.10
C TRP A 804 1.13 -14.91 7.86
N ILE A 805 -0.13 -14.77 7.47
CA ILE A 805 -0.77 -13.46 7.26
C ILE A 805 -1.45 -12.89 8.52
N ILE A 806 -1.27 -13.52 9.69
CA ILE A 806 -1.92 -13.14 10.96
C ILE A 806 -3.46 -13.19 10.85
N GLY A 807 -3.97 -14.11 10.04
CA GLY A 807 -5.40 -14.44 9.93
C GLY A 807 -5.92 -15.27 11.10
N MET A 808 -5.37 -15.07 12.31
CA MET A 808 -5.73 -15.84 13.52
C MET A 808 -7.24 -15.76 13.81
N ASP A 809 -7.86 -14.59 13.57
CA ASP A 809 -9.30 -14.40 13.73
C ASP A 809 -10.12 -15.42 12.95
N SER A 810 -9.67 -15.77 11.73
CA SER A 810 -10.33 -16.79 10.88
C SER A 810 -10.16 -18.20 11.43
N MET A 811 -9.07 -18.45 12.16
CA MET A 811 -8.80 -19.73 12.84
C MET A 811 -9.50 -19.83 14.20
N ASP A 812 -9.81 -18.70 14.84
CA ASP A 812 -10.50 -18.64 16.14
C ASP A 812 -12.03 -18.54 16.01
N LYS A 813 -12.55 -17.93 14.95
CA LYS A 813 -13.97 -17.84 14.58
C LYS A 813 -14.13 -17.67 13.07
N ASN A 814 -15.36 -17.74 12.55
CA ASN A 814 -15.68 -17.47 11.14
C ASN A 814 -15.03 -18.43 10.10
N MET A 815 -14.39 -19.53 10.53
CA MET A 815 -13.90 -20.53 9.57
C MET A 815 -15.10 -21.13 8.84
N SER A 816 -14.99 -21.25 7.52
CA SER A 816 -16.05 -21.82 6.69
C SER A 816 -15.63 -23.18 6.15
N LEU A 817 -16.45 -24.19 6.42
CA LEU A 817 -16.31 -25.54 5.92
C LEU A 817 -17.16 -25.69 4.66
N ALA A 818 -16.50 -25.91 3.53
CA ALA A 818 -17.15 -26.15 2.25
C ALA A 818 -17.19 -27.65 1.94
N PHE A 819 -18.37 -28.14 1.57
CA PHE A 819 -18.60 -29.50 1.07
C PHE A 819 -19.10 -29.36 -0.37
N ASP A 820 -18.38 -29.93 -1.33
CA ASP A 820 -18.62 -29.75 -2.78
C ASP A 820 -18.70 -31.06 -3.57
N THR A 821 -18.47 -32.20 -2.90
CA THR A 821 -18.67 -33.56 -3.43
C THR A 821 -19.57 -34.35 -2.51
N ILE A 822 -20.77 -33.83 -2.23
CA ILE A 822 -21.73 -34.52 -1.37
C ILE A 822 -22.33 -35.69 -2.15
N THR A 823 -22.11 -36.90 -1.67
CA THR A 823 -22.74 -38.12 -2.17
C THR A 823 -23.73 -38.61 -1.12
N TRP A 824 -25.01 -38.70 -1.49
CA TRP A 824 -26.03 -39.30 -0.64
C TRP A 824 -26.05 -40.80 -0.89
N ASN A 825 -25.73 -41.57 0.14
CA ASN A 825 -26.04 -43.00 0.16
C ASN A 825 -27.42 -43.12 0.83
N GLU A 826 -28.39 -43.74 0.15
CA GLU A 826 -29.74 -43.99 0.70
C GLU A 826 -29.78 -45.11 1.76
N GLU A 827 -28.63 -45.50 2.32
CA GLU A 827 -28.56 -46.57 3.34
C GLU A 827 -29.01 -46.12 4.72
#